data_AF-A0A2H4VL87-F1
#
_entry.id   AF-A0A2H4VL87-F1
#
_cell.length_a   1.000
_cell.length_b   1.000
_cell.length_c   1.000
_cell.angle_alpha   90.00
_cell.angle_beta   90.00
_cell.angle_gamma   90.00
#
_symmetry.space_group_name_H-M   'P 1'
#
loop_
_entity.id
_entity.type
_entity.pdbx_description
1 polymer ?
#
loop_
_entity_poly.entity_id
_entity_poly.type
_entity_poly.pdbx_seq_one_letter_code
_entity_poly.pdbx_strand_id
1 'polypeptide(L)'
;MGFRGSHFKMSDEEFSELIGLIIDKNPQQRRDVENIIKYNSIDERAFTVGWGRAHIVRDICYLINENPNINEEELFNLLRGKVGDNGNYWKAYYQRANKKNSPKLNLDSARNLKLINPDTLELTDLGLELVKNVAKSELFTHSYNRETKKFYFKLALDNPAIKTAMQILQKEKRSRFYAPTCDLTNKVVWNYTKNESEFLCKEEKHPECKYCDRDLLKHIKETSLPFETDRKVENSAGYVFWMCSRITPMHLTGKDPEYSGNVIYWDEDAEKELGDLIKLLANNFYEKISIEIIRHLFKEFNENYLTTDIGIEHLLLHNKERDEVKKYFNLIRKDENIVYDTSDPIINYILPIKRFSVAPAGVKVFGAFKNPAENIPEITLDVFNLLKELIVTDEVNKQKELIRTFKAKDYKGFQSGIFSSVFYYLNSDYWYINNKTVATFNFLSDILDIPDSIDGNLNNYIDNLSKLKKLVGDISEHIPILGNFEVFDVFCHWLCDKDWGYYAKDSEKYKKWLSKKIYPPITNFKNFKEFLSAKEYLYEPEILENFLLSLKVKPFVILTGNSGTGKTKIAQLFAEYLEHKNKGNHQIIPVGANWTENRHLLGFYNVIIQDYQNTPSLELLLKAKNDKNNPYLLILDEMNLSHVERYFADFLSAMESGKSIPLHSNNNGENELTVPETLKIVDNVFVVGTVNVDETTYMFSPKVLDRANTIEFATYPAKNYILGEFEDNNFKGDVEYLEDPLSNKEIREAKIDYLQDALIHVQIPEGADLWTFLAEELHQFQDTLSEAGFDFGFRVIDEILRFMYVAWIYENKPVKWTNWRRYFDAQIMQKMLPKMHGSQRELDVVLEKLFNLCCNSESDTTWYLQELNDANLFYPTSAKKLQWMGKTLQEKRFVSFTN
;
A
#
# COMPACT_ATOMS: atom_id res chain seq x y z
N MET A 1 51.08 -0.10 -32.25
CA MET A 1 51.11 1.34 -32.56
C MET A 1 49.80 1.94 -32.10
N GLY A 2 49.88 2.95 -31.24
CA GLY A 2 48.73 3.47 -30.50
C GLY A 2 47.84 4.42 -31.29
N PHE A 3 46.62 4.59 -30.77
CA PHE A 3 45.83 5.79 -30.96
C PHE A 3 45.56 6.38 -29.56
N ARG A 4 46.11 7.58 -29.33
CA ARG A 4 46.00 8.36 -28.10
C ARG A 4 44.62 9.02 -28.04
N GLY A 5 43.85 8.76 -26.99
CA GLY A 5 42.67 9.55 -26.64
C GLY A 5 43.07 10.94 -26.16
N SER A 6 42.47 11.98 -26.73
CA SER A 6 42.63 13.38 -26.33
C SER A 6 41.94 13.66 -24.99
N HIS A 7 42.70 13.51 -23.90
CA HIS A 7 42.35 14.09 -22.60
C HIS A 7 42.89 15.52 -22.53
N PHE A 8 42.02 16.50 -22.27
CA PHE A 8 42.46 17.86 -21.93
C PHE A 8 43.08 17.80 -20.51
N LYS A 9 44.39 18.05 -20.40
CA LYS A 9 45.10 18.25 -19.13
C LYS A 9 45.06 19.74 -18.79
N MET A 10 44.59 20.08 -17.58
CA MET A 10 44.87 21.39 -16.97
C MET A 10 46.36 21.41 -16.61
N SER A 11 47.08 22.49 -16.88
CA SER A 11 48.51 22.54 -16.54
C SER A 11 48.71 22.70 -15.03
N ASP A 12 49.85 22.22 -14.51
CA ASP A 12 50.16 22.35 -13.07
C ASP A 12 50.26 23.83 -12.63
N GLU A 13 50.58 24.73 -13.56
CA GLU A 13 50.56 26.19 -13.36
C GLU A 13 49.13 26.73 -13.23
N GLU A 14 48.18 26.28 -14.07
CA GLU A 14 46.78 26.69 -13.99
C GLU A 14 46.08 26.18 -12.73
N PHE A 15 46.41 24.96 -12.29
CA PHE A 15 45.90 24.38 -11.05
C PHE A 15 46.50 25.07 -9.82
N SER A 16 47.82 25.34 -9.82
CA SER A 16 48.50 26.02 -8.72
C SER A 16 48.06 27.47 -8.55
N GLU A 17 47.77 28.18 -9.64
CA GLU A 17 47.26 29.55 -9.62
C GLU A 17 45.83 29.62 -9.07
N LEU A 18 44.96 28.64 -9.41
CA LEU A 18 43.61 28.53 -8.89
C LEU A 18 43.58 28.22 -7.38
N ILE A 19 44.42 27.27 -6.94
CA ILE A 19 44.56 26.94 -5.51
C ILE A 19 45.19 28.09 -4.73
N GLY A 20 46.18 28.79 -5.30
CA GLY A 20 46.78 29.98 -4.70
C GLY A 20 45.77 31.08 -4.42
N LEU A 21 44.87 31.36 -5.36
CA LEU A 21 43.80 32.37 -5.20
C LEU A 21 42.75 32.00 -4.15
N ILE A 22 42.45 30.70 -4.00
CA ILE A 22 41.52 30.19 -2.98
C ILE A 22 42.13 30.34 -1.58
N ILE A 23 43.43 30.05 -1.45
CA ILE A 23 44.18 30.18 -0.19
C ILE A 23 44.39 31.66 0.19
N ASP A 24 44.67 32.54 -0.76
CA ASP A 24 44.89 33.98 -0.51
C ASP A 24 43.62 34.69 -0.01
N LYS A 25 42.44 34.27 -0.50
CA LYS A 25 41.15 34.82 -0.06
C LYS A 25 40.64 34.23 1.25
N ASN A 26 41.17 33.09 1.70
CA ASN A 26 40.79 32.45 2.98
C ASN A 26 42.02 31.88 3.72
N PRO A 27 42.87 32.75 4.31
CA PRO A 27 44.15 32.34 4.90
C PRO A 27 44.03 31.34 6.05
N GLN A 28 42.89 31.32 6.73
CA GLN A 28 42.65 30.47 7.91
C GLN A 28 42.40 29.00 7.57
N GLN A 29 42.01 28.69 6.33
CA GLN A 29 41.68 27.32 5.87
C GLN A 29 42.76 26.70 4.97
N ARG A 30 43.90 27.38 4.84
CA ARG A 30 45.05 26.94 4.04
C ARG A 30 45.48 25.51 4.31
N ARG A 31 45.50 25.10 5.59
CA ARG A 31 45.93 23.76 6.02
C ARG A 31 45.00 22.64 5.53
N ASP A 32 43.70 22.87 5.45
CA ASP A 32 42.73 21.85 5.05
C ASP A 32 42.75 21.63 3.53
N VAL A 33 42.86 22.73 2.79
CA VAL A 33 43.02 22.71 1.32
C VAL A 33 44.35 22.04 0.93
N GLU A 34 45.46 22.38 1.59
CA GLU A 34 46.77 21.75 1.36
C GLU A 34 46.76 20.25 1.74
N ASN A 35 46.01 19.83 2.76
CA ASN A 35 45.87 18.42 3.17
C ASN A 35 45.05 17.58 2.17
N ILE A 36 43.96 18.12 1.62
CA ILE A 36 43.13 17.44 0.60
C ILE A 36 43.92 17.18 -0.69
N ILE A 37 44.76 18.14 -1.09
CA ILE A 37 45.63 18.01 -2.26
C ILE A 37 46.68 16.92 -2.02
N LYS A 38 47.28 16.89 -0.83
CA LYS A 38 48.31 15.92 -0.44
C LYS A 38 47.78 14.48 -0.28
N TYR A 39 46.52 14.31 0.11
CA TYR A 39 45.88 12.99 0.23
C TYR A 39 45.50 12.35 -1.11
N ASN A 40 45.33 13.16 -2.16
CA ASN A 40 44.89 12.71 -3.48
C ASN A 40 46.02 12.61 -4.52
N SER A 41 47.26 12.94 -4.17
CA SER A 41 48.43 12.68 -5.02
C SER A 41 48.90 11.24 -4.85
N ILE A 42 48.24 10.30 -5.55
CA ILE A 42 48.68 8.90 -5.66
C ILE A 42 49.42 8.69 -6.99
N ASP A 43 50.58 8.04 -6.85
CA ASP A 43 51.67 7.69 -7.76
C ASP A 43 51.28 7.27 -9.20
N GLU A 44 51.96 7.85 -10.20
CA GLU A 44 51.70 7.75 -11.65
C GLU A 44 52.03 6.38 -12.31
N ARG A 45 52.09 5.27 -11.57
CA ARG A 45 52.47 3.96 -12.14
C ARG A 45 51.39 2.87 -12.16
N ALA A 46 50.17 3.14 -11.70
CA ALA A 46 49.07 2.20 -11.81
C ALA A 46 48.03 2.67 -12.84
N PHE A 47 47.85 1.91 -13.91
CA PHE A 47 46.87 2.15 -14.98
C PHE A 47 45.42 2.13 -14.44
N THR A 48 44.82 3.29 -14.19
CA THR A 48 43.37 3.56 -14.28
C THR A 48 43.14 5.09 -14.34
N VAL A 49 42.88 5.63 -15.54
CA VAL A 49 42.56 7.07 -15.71
C VAL A 49 41.11 7.21 -16.12
N GLY A 50 40.25 7.52 -15.15
CA GLY A 50 38.81 7.66 -15.36
C GLY A 50 38.14 8.62 -14.37
N TRP A 51 38.78 9.74 -14.00
CA TRP A 51 38.25 10.60 -12.91
C TRP A 51 38.52 12.11 -13.10
N GLY A 52 38.46 12.65 -14.33
CA GLY A 52 38.93 14.01 -14.63
C GLY A 52 37.90 15.15 -14.72
N ARG A 53 36.58 14.90 -14.69
CA ARG A 53 35.56 15.98 -14.84
C ARG A 53 34.46 15.96 -13.79
N ALA A 54 34.12 14.78 -13.28
CA ALA A 54 33.14 14.62 -12.21
C ALA A 54 33.66 15.16 -10.87
N HIS A 55 34.97 15.09 -10.61
CA HIS A 55 35.57 15.57 -9.35
C HIS A 55 35.58 17.10 -9.26
N ILE A 56 35.92 17.82 -10.34
CA ILE A 56 35.93 19.29 -10.35
C ILE A 56 34.51 19.85 -10.11
N VAL A 57 33.48 19.24 -10.71
CA VAL A 57 32.08 19.65 -10.52
C VAL A 57 31.57 19.30 -9.12
N ARG A 58 31.93 18.12 -8.60
CA ARG A 58 31.64 17.72 -7.22
C ARG A 58 32.29 18.68 -6.22
N ASP A 59 33.54 19.07 -6.44
CA ASP A 59 34.31 19.91 -5.53
C ASP A 59 33.81 21.38 -5.56
N ILE A 60 33.31 21.87 -6.71
CA ILE A 60 32.61 23.16 -6.85
C ILE A 60 31.26 23.14 -6.11
N CYS A 61 30.47 22.07 -6.26
CA CYS A 61 29.20 21.93 -5.56
C CYS A 61 29.40 21.79 -4.04
N TYR A 62 30.46 21.12 -3.60
CA TYR A 62 30.82 21.00 -2.18
C TYR A 62 31.24 22.35 -1.58
N LEU A 63 31.99 23.17 -2.33
CA LEU A 63 32.37 24.54 -1.92
C LEU A 63 31.19 25.51 -1.84
N ILE A 64 30.19 25.38 -2.72
CA ILE A 64 28.94 26.16 -2.70
C ILE A 64 28.08 25.78 -1.49
N ASN A 65 28.05 24.49 -1.14
CA ASN A 65 27.25 23.98 -0.03
C ASN A 65 27.82 24.36 1.35
N GLU A 66 29.13 24.57 1.47
CA GLU A 66 29.82 24.92 2.72
C GLU A 66 29.97 26.44 2.96
N ASN A 67 29.73 27.32 1.97
CA ASN A 67 29.88 28.78 2.12
C ASN A 67 28.77 29.60 1.43
N PRO A 68 27.70 30.00 2.14
CA PRO A 68 26.50 30.60 1.54
C PRO A 68 26.64 32.07 1.09
N ASN A 69 27.81 32.69 1.22
CA ASN A 69 28.01 34.12 0.91
C ASN A 69 28.79 34.39 -0.39
N ILE A 70 29.03 33.38 -1.24
CA ILE A 70 29.55 33.62 -2.60
C ILE A 70 28.40 34.05 -3.50
N ASN A 71 28.44 35.30 -3.96
CA ASN A 71 27.44 35.87 -4.86
C ASN A 71 27.65 35.34 -6.30
N GLU A 72 26.55 34.92 -6.97
CA GLU A 72 26.52 34.36 -8.33
C GLU A 72 27.26 35.21 -9.38
N GLU A 73 27.26 36.53 -9.22
CA GLU A 73 27.85 37.51 -10.14
C GLU A 73 29.39 37.55 -10.07
N GLU A 74 29.97 37.22 -8.91
CA GLU A 74 31.42 37.07 -8.77
C GLU A 74 31.91 35.76 -9.39
N LEU A 75 31.14 34.68 -9.23
CA LEU A 75 31.41 33.38 -9.88
C LEU A 75 31.31 33.49 -11.41
N PHE A 76 30.33 34.27 -11.90
CA PHE A 76 30.13 34.61 -13.31
C PHE A 76 31.34 35.34 -13.92
N ASN A 77 31.87 36.36 -13.24
CA ASN A 77 33.01 37.13 -13.76
C ASN A 77 34.33 36.33 -13.75
N LEU A 78 34.50 35.42 -12.78
CA LEU A 78 35.67 34.54 -12.70
C LEU A 78 35.73 33.55 -13.88
N LEU A 79 34.59 32.94 -14.23
CA LEU A 79 34.47 31.98 -15.33
C LEU A 79 34.61 32.65 -16.70
N ARG A 80 34.11 33.89 -16.82
CA ARG A 80 34.17 34.70 -18.05
C ARG A 80 35.59 35.15 -18.40
N GLY A 81 36.43 35.49 -17.41
CA GLY A 81 37.78 36.00 -17.63
C GLY A 81 38.80 34.97 -18.14
N LYS A 82 38.57 33.66 -17.90
CA LYS A 82 39.52 32.58 -18.23
C LYS A 82 39.17 31.79 -19.51
N VAL A 83 37.94 31.93 -20.05
CA VAL A 83 37.47 31.17 -21.21
C VAL A 83 37.14 32.14 -22.35
N GLY A 84 38.16 32.50 -23.12
CA GLY A 84 38.15 33.63 -24.07
C GLY A 84 36.97 33.72 -25.06
N ASP A 85 36.73 34.95 -25.50
CA ASP A 85 35.53 35.54 -26.12
C ASP A 85 35.09 35.05 -27.53
N ASN A 86 35.53 33.88 -28.01
CA ASN A 86 35.05 33.41 -29.32
C ASN A 86 33.68 32.73 -29.20
N GLY A 87 32.68 33.59 -29.42
CA GLY A 87 31.26 33.33 -29.40
C GLY A 87 30.86 32.09 -30.20
N ASN A 88 30.07 31.27 -29.52
CA ASN A 88 28.98 30.40 -30.01
C ASN A 88 28.69 29.29 -28.99
N TYR A 89 29.54 29.12 -27.97
CA TYR A 89 29.33 28.11 -26.94
C TYR A 89 28.37 28.57 -25.82
N TRP A 90 28.49 29.81 -25.33
CA TRP A 90 27.68 30.29 -24.19
C TRP A 90 26.33 30.90 -24.55
N LYS A 91 26.17 31.47 -25.76
CA LYS A 91 24.87 32.01 -26.21
C LYS A 91 23.80 30.93 -26.36
N ALA A 92 24.23 29.69 -26.65
CA ALA A 92 23.38 28.50 -26.69
C ALA A 92 23.03 27.94 -25.29
N TYR A 93 23.81 28.32 -24.26
CA TYR A 93 23.58 27.92 -22.87
C TYR A 93 22.52 28.83 -22.20
N TYR A 94 22.58 30.15 -22.45
CA TYR A 94 21.70 31.14 -21.80
C TYR A 94 20.27 31.14 -22.36
N GLN A 95 20.06 30.85 -23.65
CA GLN A 95 18.70 30.84 -24.23
C GLN A 95 17.88 29.57 -23.92
N ARG A 96 18.45 28.55 -23.24
CA ARG A 96 17.71 27.34 -22.82
C ARG A 96 17.79 27.01 -21.33
N ALA A 97 18.43 27.85 -20.52
CA ALA A 97 18.36 27.78 -19.06
C ALA A 97 17.06 28.37 -18.47
N ASN A 98 16.21 29.02 -19.28
CA ASN A 98 14.92 29.57 -18.84
C ASN A 98 13.69 28.88 -19.48
N LYS A 99 13.71 27.54 -19.52
CA LYS A 99 12.63 26.66 -19.01
C LYS A 99 13.23 25.26 -18.83
N LYS A 100 13.15 24.76 -17.59
CA LYS A 100 14.17 23.94 -16.89
C LYS A 100 14.58 22.63 -17.57
N ASN A 101 15.87 22.61 -17.93
CA ASN A 101 16.83 21.50 -17.96
C ASN A 101 16.74 20.45 -19.07
N SER A 102 17.39 20.74 -20.21
CA SER A 102 18.70 20.13 -20.53
C SER A 102 19.03 20.21 -22.02
N PRO A 103 20.32 20.39 -22.37
CA PRO A 103 20.80 19.89 -23.66
C PRO A 103 22.10 19.06 -23.58
N LYS A 104 22.17 18.14 -24.54
CA LYS A 104 23.35 17.65 -25.28
C LYS A 104 24.11 16.42 -24.76
N LEU A 105 23.44 15.28 -24.84
CA LEU A 105 23.98 14.01 -25.38
C LEU A 105 23.64 13.82 -26.89
N ASN A 106 23.32 14.91 -27.61
CA ASN A 106 22.64 14.93 -28.93
C ASN A 106 23.51 14.68 -30.19
N LEU A 107 24.77 14.26 -30.07
CA LEU A 107 25.70 14.30 -31.22
C LEU A 107 25.74 13.03 -32.10
N ASP A 108 25.38 11.84 -31.60
CA ASP A 108 25.39 10.62 -32.42
C ASP A 108 24.01 10.25 -33.01
N SER A 109 22.91 10.63 -32.35
CA SER A 109 21.54 10.45 -32.85
C SER A 109 21.26 11.19 -34.16
N ALA A 110 22.01 12.27 -34.43
CA ALA A 110 21.86 13.12 -35.61
C ALA A 110 22.41 12.50 -36.91
N ARG A 111 23.09 11.34 -36.87
CA ARG A 111 23.67 10.69 -38.06
C ARG A 111 22.70 9.77 -38.80
N ASN A 112 21.66 9.28 -38.11
CA ASN A 112 20.69 8.33 -38.65
C ASN A 112 19.37 8.99 -39.08
N LEU A 113 19.22 10.28 -38.80
CA LEU A 113 18.03 11.08 -39.11
C LEU A 113 18.44 12.39 -39.78
N LYS A 114 17.78 12.73 -40.88
CA LYS A 114 17.94 13.99 -41.59
C LYS A 114 16.68 14.84 -41.39
N LEU A 115 16.88 16.11 -41.04
CA LEU A 115 15.81 17.09 -40.99
C LEU A 115 15.47 17.52 -42.43
N ILE A 116 14.22 17.29 -42.84
CA ILE A 116 13.76 17.74 -44.17
C ILE A 116 13.09 19.10 -44.01
N ASN A 117 12.22 19.22 -43.00
CA ASN A 117 11.43 20.41 -42.73
C ASN A 117 11.41 20.71 -41.21
N PRO A 118 11.00 21.91 -40.77
CA PRO A 118 11.08 22.34 -39.37
C PRO A 118 10.42 21.38 -38.36
N ASP A 119 9.44 20.60 -38.82
CA ASP A 119 8.61 19.75 -37.96
C ASP A 119 8.70 18.27 -38.35
N THR A 120 9.64 17.90 -39.25
CA THR A 120 9.69 16.55 -39.84
C THR A 120 11.12 16.04 -40.05
N LEU A 121 11.41 14.89 -39.45
CA LEU A 121 12.66 14.14 -39.55
C LEU A 121 12.42 12.83 -40.33
N GLU A 122 13.34 12.47 -41.22
CA GLU A 122 13.33 11.18 -41.94
C GLU A 122 14.61 10.39 -41.64
N LEU A 123 14.54 9.06 -41.70
CA LEU A 123 15.69 8.18 -41.59
C LEU A 123 16.63 8.38 -42.79
N THR A 124 17.93 8.39 -42.54
CA THR A 124 18.93 8.27 -43.61
C THR A 124 18.93 6.85 -44.17
N ASP A 125 19.50 6.64 -45.36
CA ASP A 125 19.55 5.32 -46.00
C ASP A 125 20.16 4.23 -45.10
N LEU A 126 21.16 4.59 -44.28
CA LEU A 126 21.76 3.72 -43.27
C LEU A 126 20.77 3.34 -42.14
N GLY A 127 19.91 4.27 -41.73
CA GLY A 127 18.86 4.02 -40.74
C GLY A 127 17.77 3.09 -41.27
N LEU A 128 17.43 3.18 -42.56
CA LEU A 128 16.47 2.28 -43.23
C LEU A 128 17.05 0.87 -43.43
N GLU A 129 18.35 0.74 -43.66
CA GLU A 129 19.04 -0.55 -43.83
C GLU A 129 19.14 -1.33 -42.51
N LEU A 130 19.33 -0.65 -41.38
CA LEU A 130 19.37 -1.25 -40.05
C LEU A 130 18.01 -1.78 -39.59
N VAL A 131 16.92 -1.04 -39.84
CA VAL A 131 15.55 -1.46 -39.48
C VAL A 131 15.09 -2.70 -40.25
N LYS A 132 15.55 -2.87 -41.50
CA LYS A 132 15.21 -4.04 -42.32
C LYS A 132 15.83 -5.36 -41.84
N ASN A 133 16.85 -5.30 -40.98
CA ASN A 133 17.59 -6.47 -40.50
C ASN A 133 17.18 -6.95 -39.10
N VAL A 134 16.22 -6.31 -38.43
CA VAL A 134 15.72 -6.72 -37.10
C VAL A 134 14.44 -7.55 -37.24
N ALA A 135 14.43 -8.78 -36.72
CA ALA A 135 13.28 -9.66 -36.84
C ALA A 135 12.15 -9.27 -35.87
N LYS A 136 10.88 -9.35 -36.32
CA LYS A 136 9.69 -8.97 -35.52
C LYS A 136 9.57 -9.70 -34.16
N SER A 137 10.13 -10.90 -34.04
CA SER A 137 10.17 -11.67 -32.79
C SER A 137 11.18 -11.15 -31.76
N GLU A 138 12.03 -10.19 -32.13
CA GLU A 138 13.02 -9.58 -31.24
C GLU A 138 12.53 -8.29 -30.58
N LEU A 139 11.29 -7.86 -30.87
CA LEU A 139 10.71 -6.60 -30.40
C LEU A 139 9.76 -6.72 -29.20
N PHE A 140 9.56 -7.91 -28.63
CA PHE A 140 8.75 -8.07 -27.42
C PHE A 140 9.35 -9.08 -26.45
N THR A 141 9.48 -8.70 -25.19
CA THR A 141 9.55 -9.64 -24.06
C THR A 141 8.57 -9.22 -22.98
N HIS A 142 7.42 -9.89 -22.97
CA HIS A 142 6.41 -9.88 -21.91
C HIS A 142 6.74 -10.93 -20.83
N SER A 143 6.30 -10.67 -19.60
CA SER A 143 6.17 -11.58 -18.46
C SER A 143 7.46 -12.12 -17.81
N TYR A 144 7.91 -11.43 -16.76
CA TYR A 144 8.80 -12.03 -15.76
C TYR A 144 8.04 -13.02 -14.88
N ASN A 145 8.69 -14.14 -14.55
CA ASN A 145 8.10 -15.15 -13.67
C ASN A 145 8.04 -14.65 -12.21
N ARG A 146 7.20 -15.32 -11.39
CA ARG A 146 6.91 -14.97 -9.99
C ARG A 146 8.16 -14.93 -9.09
N GLU A 147 9.16 -15.76 -9.37
CA GLU A 147 10.40 -15.85 -8.60
C GLU A 147 11.28 -14.60 -8.84
N THR A 148 11.39 -14.16 -10.09
CA THR A 148 12.14 -12.95 -10.45
C THR A 148 11.51 -11.69 -9.85
N LYS A 149 10.18 -11.58 -9.81
CA LYS A 149 9.49 -10.45 -9.17
C LYS A 149 9.74 -10.39 -7.65
N LYS A 150 9.71 -11.55 -6.96
CA LYS A 150 10.01 -11.66 -5.52
C LYS A 150 11.46 -11.32 -5.18
N PHE A 151 12.40 -11.63 -6.07
CA PHE A 151 13.81 -11.30 -5.90
C PHE A 151 14.07 -9.80 -5.88
N TYR A 152 13.54 -9.03 -6.84
CA TYR A 152 13.68 -7.56 -6.84
C TYR A 152 13.02 -6.92 -5.61
N PHE A 153 11.94 -7.51 -5.12
CA PHE A 153 11.30 -7.10 -3.87
C PHE A 153 12.21 -7.31 -2.66
N LYS A 154 12.83 -8.49 -2.54
CA LYS A 154 13.80 -8.79 -1.46
C LYS A 154 15.02 -7.85 -1.51
N LEU A 155 15.55 -7.60 -2.70
CA LEU A 155 16.68 -6.67 -2.92
C LEU A 155 16.39 -5.23 -2.48
N ALA A 156 15.12 -4.81 -2.54
CA ALA A 156 14.69 -3.51 -2.07
C ALA A 156 14.47 -3.43 -0.56
N LEU A 157 14.14 -4.55 0.10
CA LEU A 157 14.10 -4.64 1.55
C LEU A 157 15.52 -4.50 2.15
N ASP A 158 16.50 -5.11 1.48
CA ASP A 158 17.88 -5.21 1.97
C ASP A 158 18.75 -3.98 1.62
N ASN A 159 18.29 -3.08 0.74
CA ASN A 159 19.06 -1.92 0.27
C ASN A 159 18.33 -0.57 0.49
N PRO A 160 18.81 0.29 1.42
CA PRO A 160 18.15 1.55 1.80
C PRO A 160 17.90 2.53 0.66
N ALA A 161 18.78 2.58 -0.34
CA ALA A 161 18.62 3.49 -1.49
C ALA A 161 17.50 3.00 -2.43
N ILE A 162 17.39 1.69 -2.62
CA ILE A 162 16.32 1.07 -3.43
C ILE A 162 14.99 1.17 -2.69
N LYS A 163 14.98 0.95 -1.36
CA LYS A 163 13.83 1.16 -0.48
C LYS A 163 13.27 2.58 -0.55
N THR A 164 14.16 3.58 -0.43
CA THR A 164 13.78 5.00 -0.48
C THR A 164 13.18 5.36 -1.84
N ALA A 165 13.75 4.84 -2.92
CA ALA A 165 13.21 5.06 -4.24
C ALA A 165 11.87 4.38 -4.48
N MET A 166 11.65 3.17 -3.95
CA MET A 166 10.35 2.51 -3.99
C MET A 166 9.27 3.30 -3.25
N GLN A 167 9.59 3.88 -2.09
CA GLN A 167 8.68 4.73 -1.34
C GLN A 167 8.31 6.01 -2.12
N ILE A 168 9.26 6.61 -2.85
CA ILE A 168 9.02 7.78 -3.71
C ILE A 168 8.13 7.41 -4.90
N LEU A 169 8.40 6.30 -5.60
CA LEU A 169 7.63 5.86 -6.77
C LEU A 169 6.20 5.40 -6.40
N GLN A 170 6.04 4.79 -5.23
CA GLN A 170 4.75 4.40 -4.67
C GLN A 170 3.87 5.62 -4.36
N LYS A 171 4.47 6.69 -3.81
CA LYS A 171 3.77 7.97 -3.53
C LYS A 171 3.24 8.64 -4.79
N GLU A 172 3.88 8.42 -5.93
CA GLU A 172 3.53 9.02 -7.24
C GLU A 172 2.67 8.10 -8.14
N LYS A 173 2.23 6.92 -7.66
CA LYS A 173 1.42 5.92 -8.39
C LYS A 173 1.96 5.50 -9.77
N ARG A 174 3.28 5.41 -9.93
CA ARG A 174 3.90 5.13 -11.25
C ARG A 174 5.08 4.14 -11.13
N SER A 175 4.77 2.97 -10.57
CA SER A 175 5.71 1.88 -10.26
C SER A 175 6.19 1.14 -11.53
N ARG A 176 7.30 1.58 -12.12
CA ARG A 176 8.00 0.83 -13.19
C ARG A 176 9.44 0.58 -12.77
N PHE A 177 9.89 -0.68 -12.91
CA PHE A 177 11.28 -1.06 -12.64
C PHE A 177 11.93 -1.61 -13.90
N TYR A 178 13.19 -1.23 -14.15
CA TYR A 178 14.00 -1.73 -15.26
C TYR A 178 14.96 -2.80 -14.74
N ALA A 179 14.93 -3.99 -15.33
CA ALA A 179 15.94 -5.00 -15.03
C ALA A 179 17.24 -4.68 -15.78
N PRO A 180 18.42 -4.77 -15.13
CA PRO A 180 19.70 -4.62 -15.82
C PRO A 180 19.87 -5.66 -16.93
N THR A 181 20.32 -5.20 -18.09
CA THR A 181 20.66 -6.02 -19.26
C THR A 181 22.11 -6.49 -19.18
N CYS A 182 22.44 -7.64 -19.78
CA CYS A 182 23.84 -8.05 -19.89
C CYS A 182 24.63 -7.06 -20.76
N ASP A 183 25.79 -6.59 -20.28
CA ASP A 183 26.70 -5.65 -20.98
C ASP A 183 27.15 -6.12 -22.38
N LEU A 184 27.12 -7.43 -22.63
CA LEU A 184 27.59 -8.04 -23.88
C LEU A 184 26.47 -8.27 -24.89
N THR A 185 25.22 -8.50 -24.45
CA THR A 185 24.12 -8.93 -25.32
C THR A 185 22.92 -7.98 -25.33
N ASN A 186 22.86 -6.99 -24.42
CA ASN A 186 21.72 -6.08 -24.23
C ASN A 186 20.35 -6.76 -24.00
N LYS A 187 20.33 -8.07 -23.71
CA LYS A 187 19.11 -8.83 -23.37
C LYS A 187 19.07 -9.10 -21.86
N VAL A 188 17.87 -9.26 -21.30
CA VAL A 188 17.66 -9.64 -19.89
C VAL A 188 17.50 -11.15 -19.81
N VAL A 189 18.54 -11.85 -19.36
CA VAL A 189 18.50 -13.31 -19.16
C VAL A 189 19.26 -13.66 -17.89
N TRP A 190 18.54 -13.67 -16.77
CA TRP A 190 19.06 -14.03 -15.45
C TRP A 190 18.30 -15.26 -14.95
N ASN A 191 19.01 -16.35 -14.67
CA ASN A 191 18.39 -17.57 -14.19
C ASN A 191 18.75 -17.80 -12.72
N TYR A 192 17.73 -18.04 -11.91
CA TYR A 192 17.88 -18.37 -10.51
C TYR A 192 18.27 -19.84 -10.39
N THR A 193 19.49 -20.12 -9.94
CA THR A 193 19.90 -21.48 -9.62
C THR A 193 19.51 -21.82 -8.18
N LYS A 194 18.98 -23.04 -7.97
CA LYS A 194 18.41 -23.61 -6.73
C LYS A 194 19.25 -23.51 -5.43
N ASN A 195 20.43 -22.90 -5.45
CA ASN A 195 21.34 -22.74 -4.30
C ASN A 195 21.43 -21.30 -3.76
N GLU A 196 20.45 -20.44 -4.06
CA GLU A 196 20.14 -19.21 -3.30
C GLU A 196 21.20 -18.09 -3.18
N SER A 197 22.37 -18.13 -3.82
CA SER A 197 23.39 -17.08 -3.63
C SER A 197 24.11 -16.51 -4.86
N GLU A 198 23.89 -17.02 -6.08
CA GLU A 198 24.60 -16.51 -7.28
C GLU A 198 23.67 -16.39 -8.50
N PHE A 199 23.80 -15.28 -9.25
CA PHE A 199 23.04 -14.97 -10.46
C PHE A 199 24.00 -14.88 -11.66
N LEU A 200 23.84 -15.77 -12.64
CA LEU A 200 24.70 -15.86 -13.83
C LEU A 200 23.89 -15.66 -15.13
N CYS A 201 24.46 -14.96 -16.12
CA CYS A 201 23.90 -14.86 -17.47
C CYS A 201 23.90 -16.23 -18.14
N LYS A 202 22.77 -16.66 -18.71
CA LYS A 202 22.70 -17.86 -19.55
C LYS A 202 21.95 -17.59 -20.86
N GLU A 203 22.63 -16.92 -21.79
CA GLU A 203 22.17 -16.80 -23.18
C GLU A 203 22.82 -17.93 -24.02
N GLU A 204 22.04 -18.94 -24.41
CA GLU A 204 22.57 -20.12 -25.13
C GLU A 204 22.88 -19.83 -26.60
N LYS A 205 22.36 -18.74 -27.17
CA LYS A 205 22.55 -18.36 -28.58
C LYS A 205 23.82 -17.53 -28.84
N HIS A 206 24.49 -17.04 -27.80
CA HIS A 206 25.64 -16.13 -27.87
C HIS A 206 26.78 -16.63 -26.96
N PRO A 207 27.80 -17.35 -27.49
CA PRO A 207 28.87 -17.98 -26.71
C PRO A 207 29.64 -17.01 -25.79
N GLU A 208 29.68 -15.72 -26.15
CA GLU A 208 30.31 -14.62 -25.44
C GLU A 208 29.72 -14.36 -24.03
N CYS A 209 28.47 -14.74 -23.73
CA CYS A 209 27.91 -14.54 -22.37
C CYS A 209 28.56 -15.45 -21.32
N LYS A 210 29.25 -16.53 -21.72
CA LYS A 210 29.99 -17.42 -20.81
C LYS A 210 31.19 -16.75 -20.12
N TYR A 211 31.60 -15.57 -20.58
CA TYR A 211 32.74 -14.80 -20.03
C TYR A 211 32.30 -13.57 -19.22
N CYS A 212 31.00 -13.43 -18.92
CA CYS A 212 30.50 -12.39 -18.04
C CYS A 212 30.75 -12.78 -16.57
N ASP A 213 31.92 -12.45 -16.04
CA ASP A 213 32.35 -12.80 -14.67
C ASP A 213 31.76 -11.89 -13.58
N ARG A 214 30.63 -11.21 -13.86
CA ARG A 214 30.09 -10.13 -13.00
C ARG A 214 28.79 -10.54 -12.33
N ASP A 215 28.80 -10.45 -10.99
CA ASP A 215 27.61 -10.58 -10.14
C ASP A 215 26.63 -9.40 -10.34
N LEU A 216 25.35 -9.73 -10.43
CA LEU A 216 24.20 -8.83 -10.58
C LEU A 216 24.21 -7.66 -9.57
N LEU A 217 24.61 -7.90 -8.32
CA LEU A 217 24.69 -6.86 -7.28
C LEU A 217 25.77 -5.81 -7.59
N LYS A 218 26.90 -6.23 -8.17
CA LYS A 218 27.97 -5.34 -8.58
C LYS A 218 27.56 -4.53 -9.81
N HIS A 219 26.78 -5.15 -10.70
CA HIS A 219 26.20 -4.50 -11.86
C HIS A 219 25.19 -3.40 -11.44
N ILE A 220 24.25 -3.69 -10.53
CA ILE A 220 23.28 -2.70 -10.00
C ILE A 220 23.98 -1.51 -9.30
N LYS A 221 25.12 -1.72 -8.65
CA LYS A 221 25.90 -0.65 -8.00
C LYS A 221 26.66 0.24 -9.00
N GLU A 222 27.10 -0.30 -10.13
CA GLU A 222 27.82 0.42 -11.19
C GLU A 222 26.88 1.12 -12.19
N THR A 223 25.69 0.57 -12.40
CA THR A 223 24.61 1.18 -13.19
C THR A 223 23.77 2.05 -12.26
N SER A 224 24.04 3.35 -12.16
CA SER A 224 23.27 4.26 -11.29
C SER A 224 21.77 4.05 -11.52
N LEU A 225 21.03 3.73 -10.45
CA LEU A 225 19.62 3.37 -10.51
C LEU A 225 18.78 4.32 -11.39
N PRO A 226 17.87 3.82 -12.25
CA PRO A 226 17.02 4.67 -13.09
C PRO A 226 15.79 5.15 -12.28
N PHE A 227 15.55 6.47 -12.15
CA PHE A 227 14.37 7.03 -11.47
C PHE A 227 13.79 8.22 -12.20
N GLU A 228 12.48 8.28 -12.44
CA GLU A 228 11.79 9.25 -13.31
C GLU A 228 11.34 10.62 -12.71
N THR A 229 11.16 11.68 -13.53
CA THR A 229 10.55 13.02 -13.24
C THR A 229 9.96 13.65 -14.54
N ASP A 230 9.14 14.69 -14.37
CA ASP A 230 7.85 14.96 -15.05
C ASP A 230 7.86 15.76 -16.39
N ARG A 231 6.95 15.40 -17.32
CA ARG A 231 6.51 16.26 -18.46
C ARG A 231 5.15 15.85 -19.05
N LYS A 232 4.31 16.82 -19.41
CA LYS A 232 2.98 16.65 -20.05
C LYS A 232 3.02 16.68 -21.58
N VAL A 233 2.30 15.77 -22.25
CA VAL A 233 1.90 15.82 -23.68
C VAL A 233 0.45 15.32 -23.83
N GLU A 234 -0.24 15.83 -24.85
CA GLU A 234 -1.69 16.00 -24.99
C GLU A 234 -2.62 14.77 -25.06
N ASN A 235 -2.19 13.52 -24.80
CA ASN A 235 -3.14 12.41 -24.58
C ASN A 235 -2.62 11.19 -23.79
N SER A 236 -1.45 11.28 -23.19
CA SER A 236 -0.97 10.31 -22.18
C SER A 236 0.26 10.93 -21.49
N ALA A 237 0.23 11.04 -20.17
CA ALA A 237 1.36 11.54 -19.39
C ALA A 237 2.34 10.38 -19.13
N GLY A 238 3.60 10.54 -19.53
CA GLY A 238 4.67 9.58 -19.31
C GLY A 238 5.96 10.30 -18.95
N TYR A 239 6.77 9.65 -18.14
CA TYR A 239 8.08 10.10 -17.70
C TYR A 239 9.21 9.58 -18.64
N VAL A 240 10.46 10.08 -18.50
CA VAL A 240 11.70 9.43 -19.00
C VAL A 240 12.88 9.75 -18.09
N PHE A 241 13.57 8.75 -17.51
CA PHE A 241 14.90 8.95 -16.89
C PHE A 241 15.99 8.00 -17.38
N TRP A 242 17.18 8.59 -17.41
CA TRP A 242 18.46 8.01 -17.77
C TRP A 242 19.34 7.90 -16.53
N MET A 243 19.84 6.70 -16.21
CA MET A 243 21.25 6.50 -15.86
C MET A 243 21.66 5.03 -16.10
N CYS A 244 22.54 4.82 -17.09
CA CYS A 244 23.62 3.83 -17.02
C CYS A 244 24.67 4.23 -18.07
N SER A 245 25.95 3.99 -17.74
CA SER A 245 27.17 4.45 -18.39
C SER A 245 27.43 3.94 -19.82
N ARG A 246 26.48 3.26 -20.46
CA ARG A 246 26.57 2.79 -21.86
C ARG A 246 25.19 2.80 -22.54
N ILE A 247 25.04 3.62 -23.58
CA ILE A 247 23.84 3.69 -24.43
C ILE A 247 24.05 2.83 -25.68
N THR A 248 23.11 1.94 -25.98
CA THR A 248 22.80 1.56 -27.37
C THR A 248 21.43 2.16 -27.70
N PRO A 249 21.26 2.88 -28.82
CA PRO A 249 20.04 3.64 -29.08
C PRO A 249 18.95 2.72 -29.64
N MET A 250 17.83 2.57 -28.94
CA MET A 250 16.67 1.83 -29.46
C MET A 250 15.35 2.62 -29.29
N HIS A 251 14.71 2.84 -30.45
CA HIS A 251 13.31 3.16 -30.75
C HIS A 251 12.80 4.60 -30.66
N LEU A 252 13.06 5.36 -31.74
CA LEU A 252 12.26 6.52 -32.15
C LEU A 252 11.71 6.27 -33.56
N THR A 253 10.55 5.60 -33.66
CA THR A 253 9.77 5.54 -34.89
C THR A 253 8.27 5.64 -34.58
N GLY A 254 7.59 6.60 -35.21
CA GLY A 254 6.14 6.59 -35.37
C GLY A 254 5.33 7.18 -34.22
N LYS A 255 4.04 7.46 -34.51
CA LYS A 255 3.06 8.06 -33.58
C LYS A 255 2.76 7.24 -32.31
N ASP A 256 3.34 6.04 -32.18
CA ASP A 256 3.37 5.23 -30.97
C ASP A 256 4.75 4.55 -30.85
N PRO A 257 5.70 5.07 -30.05
CA PRO A 257 6.94 4.35 -29.78
C PRO A 257 6.71 3.32 -28.67
N GLU A 258 6.65 2.04 -29.02
CA GLU A 258 6.74 0.96 -28.03
C GLU A 258 8.17 0.90 -27.46
N TYR A 259 8.26 1.03 -26.13
CA TYR A 259 9.52 1.04 -25.37
C TYR A 259 10.10 -0.38 -25.32
N SER A 260 11.32 -0.60 -25.82
CA SER A 260 12.03 -1.88 -25.69
C SER A 260 12.93 -1.94 -24.45
N GLY A 261 12.44 -1.44 -23.32
CA GLY A 261 13.01 -1.74 -22.01
C GLY A 261 12.27 -2.94 -21.44
N ASN A 262 12.95 -3.87 -20.79
CA ASN A 262 12.25 -4.97 -20.13
C ASN A 262 11.67 -4.48 -18.80
N VAL A 263 10.47 -3.91 -18.90
CA VAL A 263 9.71 -3.32 -17.80
C VAL A 263 9.08 -4.40 -16.93
N ILE A 264 9.31 -4.35 -15.62
CA ILE A 264 8.48 -5.06 -14.66
C ILE A 264 7.26 -4.18 -14.37
N TYR A 265 6.10 -4.59 -14.85
CA TYR A 265 4.82 -3.93 -14.55
C TYR A 265 4.32 -4.37 -13.17
N TRP A 266 3.97 -3.37 -12.37
CA TRP A 266 3.21 -3.50 -11.14
C TRP A 266 1.84 -2.87 -11.38
N ASP A 267 0.89 -3.67 -11.83
CA ASP A 267 -0.52 -3.31 -12.03
C ASP A 267 -1.36 -3.64 -10.77
N GLU A 268 -2.66 -3.34 -10.80
CA GLU A 268 -3.59 -3.62 -9.68
C GLU A 268 -3.62 -5.11 -9.31
N ASP A 269 -3.33 -6.02 -10.24
CA ASP A 269 -3.24 -7.46 -9.98
C ASP A 269 -1.94 -7.81 -9.25
N ALA A 270 -0.81 -7.20 -9.60
CA ALA A 270 0.46 -7.34 -8.87
C ALA A 270 0.42 -6.65 -7.50
N GLU A 271 -0.27 -5.51 -7.38
CA GLU A 271 -0.49 -4.79 -6.12
C GLU A 271 -1.50 -5.53 -5.21
N LYS A 272 -2.49 -6.23 -5.76
CA LYS A 272 -3.31 -7.20 -5.01
C LYS A 272 -2.52 -8.44 -4.60
N GLU A 273 -1.63 -8.96 -5.45
CA GLU A 273 -0.81 -10.14 -5.15
C GLU A 273 0.28 -9.90 -4.09
N LEU A 274 0.75 -8.65 -3.92
CA LEU A 274 1.87 -8.28 -3.05
C LEU A 274 1.55 -7.15 -2.06
N GLY A 275 0.31 -6.66 -2.04
CA GLY A 275 -0.13 -5.48 -1.26
C GLY A 275 0.03 -5.63 0.25
N ASP A 276 -0.01 -6.86 0.75
CA ASP A 276 0.26 -7.19 2.15
C ASP A 276 1.73 -6.93 2.55
N LEU A 277 2.65 -7.10 1.59
CA LEU A 277 4.10 -6.92 1.76
C LEU A 277 4.54 -5.46 1.60
N ILE A 278 3.79 -4.68 0.82
CA ILE A 278 4.04 -3.26 0.57
C ILE A 278 3.54 -2.39 1.73
N LYS A 279 2.43 -2.77 2.38
CA LYS A 279 1.94 -2.12 3.63
C LYS A 279 2.92 -2.24 4.80
N LEU A 280 3.74 -3.30 4.81
CA LEU A 280 4.80 -3.57 5.78
C LEU A 280 5.97 -2.57 5.74
N LEU A 281 6.18 -1.87 4.62
CA LEU A 281 7.30 -0.93 4.41
C LEU A 281 7.05 0.49 4.91
N ALA A 282 5.79 0.85 5.18
CA ALA A 282 5.38 2.24 5.40
C ALA A 282 5.58 2.74 6.84
N ASN A 283 5.77 1.85 7.82
CA ASN A 283 5.95 2.22 9.23
C ASN A 283 6.95 1.25 9.90
N ASN A 284 7.49 1.56 11.09
CA ASN A 284 8.37 0.71 11.93
C ASN A 284 7.69 -0.60 12.42
N PHE A 285 6.98 -1.31 11.54
CA PHE A 285 6.11 -2.45 11.81
C PHE A 285 6.82 -3.81 11.72
N TYR A 286 7.97 -3.89 11.03
CA TYR A 286 8.60 -5.19 10.72
C TYR A 286 9.08 -5.93 11.98
N GLU A 287 9.71 -5.22 12.92
CA GLU A 287 10.16 -5.79 14.19
C GLU A 287 8.96 -6.20 15.07
N LYS A 288 7.92 -5.36 15.12
CA LYS A 288 6.68 -5.60 15.86
C LYS A 288 5.91 -6.82 15.33
N ILE A 289 5.86 -7.00 14.01
CA ILE A 289 5.20 -8.13 13.36
C ILE A 289 5.98 -9.42 13.62
N SER A 290 7.31 -9.42 13.46
CA SER A 290 8.16 -10.62 13.62
C SER A 290 7.98 -11.27 15.00
N ILE A 291 7.93 -10.45 16.05
CA ILE A 291 7.67 -10.89 17.43
C ILE A 291 6.22 -11.38 17.60
N GLU A 292 5.26 -10.74 16.93
CA GLU A 292 3.85 -11.14 16.96
C GLU A 292 3.63 -12.50 16.28
N ILE A 293 4.38 -12.82 15.22
CA ILE A 293 4.42 -14.17 14.62
C ILE A 293 4.81 -15.21 15.66
N ILE A 294 5.90 -14.95 16.39
CA ILE A 294 6.42 -15.88 17.40
C ILE A 294 5.42 -16.04 18.55
N ARG A 295 4.73 -14.97 18.96
CA ARG A 295 3.63 -15.06 19.94
C ARG A 295 2.48 -15.94 19.46
N HIS A 296 2.09 -15.83 18.19
CA HIS A 296 1.05 -16.69 17.62
C HIS A 296 1.47 -18.15 17.53
N LEU A 297 2.71 -18.42 17.11
CA LEU A 297 3.29 -19.78 17.12
C LEU A 297 3.30 -20.35 18.53
N PHE A 298 3.74 -19.57 19.52
CA PHE A 298 3.76 -20.00 20.91
C PHE A 298 2.36 -20.27 21.46
N LYS A 299 1.37 -19.42 21.15
CA LYS A 299 -0.02 -19.65 21.58
C LYS A 299 -0.55 -20.98 21.07
N GLU A 300 -0.33 -21.28 19.80
CA GLU A 300 -0.77 -22.53 19.19
C GLU A 300 -0.01 -23.74 19.75
N PHE A 301 1.30 -23.61 19.96
CA PHE A 301 2.11 -24.60 20.67
C PHE A 301 1.57 -24.89 22.08
N ASN A 302 1.21 -23.83 22.82
CA ASN A 302 0.72 -23.95 24.18
C ASN A 302 -0.62 -24.70 24.24
N GLU A 303 -1.54 -24.34 23.35
CA GLU A 303 -2.89 -24.93 23.27
C GLU A 303 -2.88 -26.37 22.74
N ASN A 304 -2.06 -26.65 21.72
CA ASN A 304 -2.13 -27.93 20.99
C ASN A 304 -1.07 -28.94 21.39
N TYR A 305 -0.07 -28.57 22.17
CA TYR A 305 1.02 -29.49 22.53
C TYR A 305 1.46 -29.34 23.98
N LEU A 306 1.94 -28.17 24.41
CA LEU A 306 2.58 -28.00 25.73
C LEU A 306 1.66 -28.42 26.89
N THR A 307 0.37 -28.08 26.81
CA THR A 307 -0.63 -28.38 27.86
C THR A 307 -1.34 -29.73 27.70
N THR A 308 -1.00 -30.49 26.65
CA THR A 308 -1.56 -31.84 26.41
C THR A 308 -0.79 -32.89 27.22
N ASP A 309 -1.40 -34.08 27.41
CA ASP A 309 -0.75 -35.20 28.07
C ASP A 309 0.61 -35.56 27.44
N ILE A 310 0.73 -35.42 26.12
CA ILE A 310 1.97 -35.70 25.37
C ILE A 310 3.06 -34.66 25.68
N GLY A 311 2.70 -33.38 25.75
CA GLY A 311 3.64 -32.31 26.10
C GLY A 311 4.12 -32.40 27.55
N ILE A 312 3.19 -32.69 28.47
CA ILE A 312 3.48 -32.90 29.88
C ILE A 312 4.36 -34.14 30.07
N GLU A 313 4.03 -35.25 29.39
CA GLU A 313 4.87 -36.45 29.41
C GLU A 313 6.28 -36.13 28.91
N HIS A 314 6.42 -35.40 27.79
CA HIS A 314 7.73 -35.02 27.26
C HIS A 314 8.56 -34.19 28.25
N LEU A 315 7.97 -33.25 28.99
CA LEU A 315 8.67 -32.53 30.06
C LEU A 315 9.08 -33.46 31.20
N LEU A 316 8.25 -34.45 31.57
CA LEU A 316 8.60 -35.45 32.59
C LEU A 316 9.75 -36.37 32.14
N LEU A 317 9.90 -36.59 30.82
CA LEU A 317 10.99 -37.39 30.26
C LEU A 317 12.37 -36.76 30.53
N HIS A 318 12.48 -35.42 30.52
CA HIS A 318 13.74 -34.73 30.85
C HIS A 318 14.27 -35.11 32.24
N ASN A 319 13.38 -35.28 33.23
CA ASN A 319 13.78 -35.72 34.57
C ASN A 319 14.35 -37.15 34.57
N LYS A 320 13.67 -38.07 33.86
CA LYS A 320 14.12 -39.47 33.75
C LYS A 320 15.46 -39.58 33.03
N GLU A 321 15.67 -38.80 31.97
CA GLU A 321 16.95 -38.78 31.26
C GLU A 321 18.08 -38.23 32.14
N ARG A 322 17.80 -37.15 32.88
CA ARG A 322 18.77 -36.56 33.81
C ARG A 322 19.27 -37.58 34.83
N ASP A 323 18.37 -38.38 35.39
CA ASP A 323 18.71 -39.42 36.36
C ASP A 323 19.55 -40.55 35.74
N GLU A 324 19.19 -41.03 34.55
CA GLU A 324 19.96 -42.08 33.85
C GLU A 324 21.35 -41.58 33.40
N VAL A 325 21.46 -40.35 32.88
CA VAL A 325 22.75 -39.73 32.52
C VAL A 325 23.67 -39.67 33.74
N LYS A 326 23.17 -39.14 34.87
CA LYS A 326 23.95 -39.03 36.11
C LYS A 326 24.32 -40.40 36.66
N LYS A 327 23.43 -41.39 36.57
CA LYS A 327 23.68 -42.76 37.00
C LYS A 327 24.86 -43.38 36.24
N TYR A 328 24.82 -43.42 34.90
CA TYR A 328 25.90 -44.05 34.13
C TYR A 328 27.21 -43.26 34.15
N PHE A 329 27.13 -41.93 34.16
CA PHE A 329 28.33 -41.09 34.32
C PHE A 329 29.02 -41.37 35.66
N ASN A 330 28.25 -41.49 36.76
CA ASN A 330 28.80 -41.79 38.08
C ASN A 330 29.30 -43.23 38.22
N LEU A 331 28.78 -44.19 37.43
CA LEU A 331 29.30 -45.56 37.44
C LEU A 331 30.76 -45.60 36.95
N ILE A 332 31.07 -44.96 35.82
CA ILE A 332 32.45 -44.85 35.33
C ILE A 332 33.33 -44.06 36.30
N ARG A 333 32.79 -42.97 36.87
CA ARG A 333 33.53 -42.14 37.83
C ARG A 333 33.95 -42.92 39.08
N LYS A 334 33.17 -43.93 39.48
CA LYS A 334 33.45 -44.78 40.64
C LYS A 334 34.39 -45.93 40.30
N ASP A 335 34.27 -46.50 39.10
CA ASP A 335 35.14 -47.58 38.62
C ASP A 335 35.38 -47.43 37.12
N GLU A 336 36.56 -46.94 36.75
CA GLU A 336 36.95 -46.76 35.35
C GLU A 336 37.06 -48.10 34.61
N ASN A 337 37.26 -49.23 35.31
CA ASN A 337 37.42 -50.54 34.65
C ASN A 337 36.14 -51.05 33.97
N ILE A 338 34.97 -50.46 34.32
CA ILE A 338 33.69 -50.82 33.72
C ILE A 338 33.66 -50.59 32.19
N VAL A 339 34.53 -49.73 31.65
CA VAL A 339 34.62 -49.47 30.21
C VAL A 339 35.17 -50.65 29.41
N TYR A 340 35.85 -51.60 30.06
CA TYR A 340 36.40 -52.80 29.43
C TYR A 340 35.42 -53.98 29.35
N ASP A 341 34.21 -53.84 29.93
CA ASP A 341 33.14 -54.81 29.71
C ASP A 341 32.56 -54.63 28.30
N THR A 342 32.97 -55.52 27.40
CA THR A 342 32.62 -55.47 25.97
C THR A 342 31.34 -56.24 25.63
N SER A 343 30.73 -56.94 26.59
CA SER A 343 29.52 -57.73 26.37
C SER A 343 28.29 -56.86 26.10
N ASP A 344 28.15 -55.77 26.86
CA ASP A 344 27.28 -54.64 26.55
C ASP A 344 27.97 -53.32 26.94
N PRO A 345 28.75 -52.72 26.02
CA PRO A 345 29.60 -51.57 26.33
C PRO A 345 28.83 -50.42 26.99
N ILE A 346 29.34 -49.92 28.12
CA ILE A 346 28.70 -48.85 28.90
C ILE A 346 28.48 -47.56 28.09
N ILE A 347 29.25 -47.32 27.01
CA ILE A 347 29.02 -46.22 26.05
C ILE A 347 27.62 -46.23 25.43
N ASN A 348 27.01 -47.40 25.26
CA ASN A 348 25.63 -47.52 24.80
C ASN A 348 24.64 -46.87 25.79
N TYR A 349 25.01 -46.75 27.07
CA TYR A 349 24.19 -46.18 28.13
C TYR A 349 24.62 -44.76 28.53
N ILE A 350 25.88 -44.39 28.30
CA ILE A 350 26.41 -43.02 28.51
C ILE A 350 26.03 -42.07 27.39
N LEU A 351 25.82 -42.58 26.19
CA LEU A 351 25.24 -41.84 25.07
C LEU A 351 23.74 -42.16 24.97
N PRO A 352 22.93 -41.32 24.29
CA PRO A 352 21.50 -41.57 24.09
C PRO A 352 21.22 -42.70 23.06
N ILE A 353 21.78 -43.89 23.27
CA ILE A 353 21.71 -45.05 22.36
C ILE A 353 20.77 -46.12 22.90
N LYS A 354 21.09 -46.71 24.06
CA LYS A 354 20.28 -47.72 24.75
C LYS A 354 19.54 -47.19 25.97
N ARG A 355 20.02 -46.10 26.57
CA ARG A 355 19.31 -45.48 27.70
C ARG A 355 18.10 -44.69 27.22
N PHE A 356 17.20 -44.43 28.16
CA PHE A 356 16.11 -43.49 27.98
C PHE A 356 16.65 -42.11 27.55
N SER A 357 16.09 -41.52 26.48
CA SER A 357 16.47 -40.20 25.99
C SER A 357 15.36 -39.50 25.23
N VAL A 358 15.21 -38.18 25.42
CA VAL A 358 14.33 -37.28 24.66
C VAL A 358 14.86 -37.01 23.25
N ALA A 359 16.18 -37.19 23.03
CA ALA A 359 16.86 -37.04 21.76
C ALA A 359 17.65 -38.32 21.38
N PRO A 360 16.97 -39.44 21.07
CA PRO A 360 17.64 -40.71 20.81
C PRO A 360 18.52 -40.65 19.56
N ALA A 361 19.67 -41.35 19.60
CA ALA A 361 20.64 -41.41 18.50
C ALA A 361 20.13 -42.15 17.25
N GLY A 362 18.97 -42.81 17.31
CA GLY A 362 18.39 -43.55 16.19
C GLY A 362 19.08 -44.88 15.86
N VAL A 363 20.06 -45.30 16.67
CA VAL A 363 20.80 -46.57 16.53
C VAL A 363 20.70 -47.38 17.82
N LYS A 364 20.77 -48.72 17.72
CA LYS A 364 20.61 -49.63 18.87
C LYS A 364 21.90 -49.98 19.61
N VAL A 365 23.05 -49.79 18.96
CA VAL A 365 24.39 -50.07 19.51
C VAL A 365 25.40 -49.10 18.89
N PHE A 366 26.39 -48.67 19.67
CA PHE A 366 27.42 -47.71 19.24
C PHE A 366 28.26 -48.23 18.07
N GLY A 367 28.46 -49.54 17.94
CA GLY A 367 29.16 -50.16 16.81
C GLY A 367 28.54 -49.84 15.44
N ALA A 368 27.27 -49.42 15.39
CA ALA A 368 26.60 -48.98 14.15
C ALA A 368 27.26 -47.73 13.52
N PHE A 369 28.05 -46.97 14.28
CA PHE A 369 28.79 -45.82 13.78
C PHE A 369 30.08 -46.18 13.02
N LYS A 370 30.36 -47.48 12.80
CA LYS A 370 31.55 -47.97 12.08
C LYS A 370 32.88 -47.69 12.79
N ASN A 371 32.87 -47.68 14.12
CA ASN A 371 34.09 -47.69 14.94
C ASN A 371 34.50 -49.16 15.23
N PRO A 372 35.81 -49.51 15.20
CA PRO A 372 36.28 -50.85 15.55
C PRO A 372 35.90 -51.24 16.99
N ALA A 373 35.48 -52.49 17.20
CA ALA A 373 35.03 -52.97 18.52
C ALA A 373 36.15 -52.91 19.59
N GLU A 374 37.40 -53.12 19.17
CA GLU A 374 38.60 -53.02 20.00
C GLU A 374 38.87 -51.59 20.52
N ASN A 375 38.41 -50.57 19.81
CA ASN A 375 38.59 -49.16 20.21
C ASN A 375 37.46 -48.66 21.12
N ILE A 376 36.41 -49.46 21.36
CA ILE A 376 35.24 -49.01 22.14
C ILE A 376 35.62 -48.57 23.56
N PRO A 377 36.43 -49.32 24.34
CA PRO A 377 36.84 -48.88 25.68
C PRO A 377 37.61 -47.55 25.67
N GLU A 378 38.54 -47.37 24.72
CA GLU A 378 39.30 -46.12 24.54
C GLU A 378 38.38 -44.94 24.21
N ILE A 379 37.49 -45.12 23.23
CA ILE A 379 36.49 -44.10 22.85
C ILE A 379 35.59 -43.76 24.03
N THR A 380 35.20 -44.75 24.83
CA THR A 380 34.34 -44.55 26.02
C THR A 380 35.05 -43.68 27.05
N LEU A 381 36.32 -43.96 27.30
CA LEU A 381 37.14 -43.20 28.24
C LEU A 381 37.39 -41.77 27.74
N ASP A 382 37.64 -41.60 26.45
CA ASP A 382 37.81 -40.28 25.83
C ASP A 382 36.55 -39.42 25.90
N VAL A 383 35.37 -40.02 25.66
CA VAL A 383 34.08 -39.35 25.83
C VAL A 383 33.87 -38.94 27.29
N PHE A 384 34.16 -39.84 28.23
CA PHE A 384 34.03 -39.56 29.66
C PHE A 384 34.97 -38.43 30.11
N ASN A 385 36.23 -38.47 29.68
CA ASN A 385 37.22 -37.44 30.01
C ASN A 385 36.86 -36.09 29.40
N LEU A 386 36.42 -36.06 28.13
CA LEU A 386 35.94 -34.83 27.51
C LEU A 386 34.78 -34.22 28.30
N LEU A 387 33.76 -35.02 28.66
CA LEU A 387 32.64 -34.55 29.48
C LEU A 387 33.11 -34.05 30.85
N LYS A 388 33.98 -34.80 31.53
CA LYS A 388 34.53 -34.45 32.84
C LYS A 388 35.31 -33.13 32.82
N GLU A 389 36.14 -32.91 31.82
CA GLU A 389 36.97 -31.71 31.70
C GLU A 389 36.16 -30.47 31.30
N LEU A 390 35.14 -30.64 30.44
CA LEU A 390 34.22 -29.58 30.07
C LEU A 390 33.34 -29.14 31.25
N ILE A 391 32.96 -30.04 32.17
CA ILE A 391 32.18 -29.69 33.37
C ILE A 391 32.97 -28.77 34.32
N VAL A 392 34.30 -28.90 34.36
CA VAL A 392 35.17 -28.20 35.32
C VAL A 392 35.72 -26.89 34.76
N THR A 393 35.63 -26.68 33.45
CA THR A 393 36.25 -25.55 32.76
C THR A 393 35.19 -24.57 32.27
N ASP A 394 35.26 -23.30 32.70
CA ASP A 394 34.38 -22.22 32.21
C ASP A 394 35.02 -21.39 31.07
N GLU A 395 36.30 -21.63 30.74
CA GLU A 395 37.01 -20.90 29.69
C GLU A 395 36.64 -21.39 28.28
N VAL A 396 35.95 -20.54 27.51
CA VAL A 396 35.49 -20.79 26.12
C VAL A 396 36.59 -21.30 25.20
N ASN A 397 37.79 -20.70 25.24
CA ASN A 397 38.89 -21.10 24.34
C ASN A 397 39.40 -22.51 24.67
N LYS A 398 39.51 -22.84 25.96
CA LYS A 398 39.92 -24.16 26.43
C LYS A 398 38.86 -25.22 26.09
N GLN A 399 37.57 -24.89 26.22
CA GLN A 399 36.49 -25.78 25.78
C GLN A 399 36.55 -26.10 24.29
N LYS A 400 36.79 -25.09 23.45
CA LYS A 400 36.97 -25.28 22.00
C LYS A 400 38.18 -26.15 21.69
N GLU A 401 39.29 -25.96 22.41
CA GLU A 401 40.50 -26.78 22.26
C GLU A 401 40.26 -28.24 22.63
N LEU A 402 39.58 -28.51 23.76
CA LEU A 402 39.22 -29.86 24.18
C LEU A 402 38.36 -30.58 23.13
N ILE A 403 37.34 -29.90 22.61
CA ILE A 403 36.47 -30.44 21.55
C ILE A 403 37.25 -30.72 20.27
N ARG A 404 38.12 -29.79 19.83
CA ARG A 404 38.97 -29.98 18.64
C ARG A 404 39.92 -31.15 18.82
N THR A 405 40.51 -31.30 20.01
CA THR A 405 41.43 -32.39 20.35
C THR A 405 40.73 -33.74 20.30
N PHE A 406 39.52 -33.83 20.85
CA PHE A 406 38.68 -35.02 20.75
C PHE A 406 38.30 -35.32 19.30
N LYS A 407 37.91 -34.29 18.52
CA LYS A 407 37.53 -34.45 17.11
C LYS A 407 38.70 -34.84 16.20
N ALA A 408 39.93 -34.48 16.54
CA ALA A 408 41.12 -34.89 15.81
C ALA A 408 41.36 -36.41 15.83
N LYS A 409 40.75 -37.14 16.78
CA LYS A 409 40.82 -38.61 16.88
C LYS A 409 39.97 -39.35 15.83
N ASP A 410 39.21 -38.63 15.00
CA ASP A 410 38.39 -39.14 13.88
C ASP A 410 37.36 -40.23 14.25
N TYR A 411 36.85 -40.19 15.48
CA TYR A 411 35.79 -41.11 15.89
C TYR A 411 34.46 -40.80 15.18
N LYS A 412 33.85 -41.82 14.59
CA LYS A 412 32.60 -41.70 13.85
C LYS A 412 31.40 -41.69 14.79
N GLY A 413 30.33 -41.00 14.39
CA GLY A 413 29.07 -40.97 15.14
C GLY A 413 28.93 -39.85 16.16
N PHE A 414 29.95 -39.03 16.36
CA PHE A 414 29.90 -37.90 17.29
C PHE A 414 29.48 -36.60 16.58
N GLN A 415 28.19 -36.25 16.69
CA GLN A 415 27.67 -34.93 16.33
C GLN A 415 27.28 -34.16 17.60
N SER A 416 27.02 -32.86 17.47
CA SER A 416 26.66 -32.01 18.62
C SER A 416 25.51 -32.62 19.42
N GLY A 417 24.43 -33.08 18.79
CA GLY A 417 23.22 -33.56 19.50
C GLY A 417 23.44 -34.78 20.41
N ILE A 418 24.27 -35.74 19.97
CA ILE A 418 24.56 -36.96 20.76
C ILE A 418 25.43 -36.62 21.97
N PHE A 419 26.39 -35.71 21.81
CA PHE A 419 27.31 -35.34 22.87
C PHE A 419 26.72 -34.32 23.85
N SER A 420 26.14 -33.24 23.31
CA SER A 420 25.63 -32.11 24.09
C SER A 420 24.41 -32.46 24.93
N SER A 421 23.60 -33.46 24.53
CA SER A 421 22.49 -33.95 25.36
C SER A 421 22.98 -34.52 26.68
N VAL A 422 24.03 -35.33 26.65
CA VAL A 422 24.68 -35.85 27.87
C VAL A 422 25.22 -34.71 28.72
N PHE A 423 25.86 -33.73 28.07
CA PHE A 423 26.48 -32.62 28.76
C PHE A 423 25.45 -31.71 29.45
N TYR A 424 24.33 -31.41 28.79
CA TYR A 424 23.23 -30.62 29.33
C TYR A 424 22.72 -31.16 30.68
N TYR A 425 22.54 -32.48 30.79
CA TYR A 425 22.04 -33.09 32.02
C TYR A 425 23.08 -33.21 33.13
N LEU A 426 24.37 -33.07 32.79
CA LEU A 426 25.46 -32.95 33.75
C LEU A 426 25.67 -31.48 34.19
N ASN A 427 25.50 -30.53 33.28
CA ASN A 427 25.53 -29.09 33.51
C ASN A 427 24.52 -28.36 32.61
N SER A 428 23.48 -27.77 33.23
CA SER A 428 22.33 -27.16 32.55
C SER A 428 22.66 -25.91 31.71
N ASP A 429 23.85 -25.33 31.87
CA ASP A 429 24.28 -24.21 31.04
C ASP A 429 24.66 -24.63 29.62
N TYR A 430 24.83 -25.92 29.36
CA TYR A 430 25.26 -26.44 28.06
C TYR A 430 24.10 -27.07 27.31
N TRP A 431 23.24 -26.22 26.76
CA TRP A 431 22.08 -26.64 25.98
C TRP A 431 22.49 -27.55 24.82
N TYR A 432 21.68 -28.56 24.55
CA TYR A 432 21.99 -29.49 23.47
C TYR A 432 21.49 -29.00 22.12
N ILE A 433 22.29 -29.24 21.08
CA ILE A 433 22.00 -28.78 19.71
C ILE A 433 21.82 -30.02 18.84
N ASN A 434 20.56 -30.43 18.65
CA ASN A 434 20.17 -31.53 17.78
C ASN A 434 19.56 -31.01 16.46
N ASN A 435 19.18 -31.92 15.56
CA ASN A 435 18.63 -31.53 14.25
C ASN A 435 17.34 -30.71 14.34
N LYS A 436 16.52 -30.91 15.40
CA LYS A 436 15.30 -30.11 15.62
C LYS A 436 15.66 -28.72 16.13
N THR A 437 16.60 -28.61 17.06
CA THR A 437 17.13 -27.31 17.54
C THR A 437 17.71 -26.50 16.39
N VAL A 438 18.49 -27.13 15.49
CA VAL A 438 19.07 -26.48 14.31
C VAL A 438 17.97 -25.98 13.36
N ALA A 439 16.99 -26.82 13.03
CA ALA A 439 15.90 -26.44 12.15
C ALA A 439 15.06 -25.29 12.74
N THR A 440 14.74 -25.36 14.03
CA THR A 440 14.01 -24.31 14.74
C THR A 440 14.79 -23.01 14.82
N PHE A 441 16.09 -23.05 15.14
CA PHE A 441 16.93 -21.85 15.17
C PHE A 441 16.93 -21.16 13.81
N ASN A 442 17.25 -21.88 12.73
CA ASN A 442 17.33 -21.29 11.41
C ASN A 442 15.96 -20.73 10.96
N PHE A 443 14.87 -21.45 11.24
CA PHE A 443 13.50 -20.97 10.97
C PHE A 443 13.16 -19.67 11.72
N LEU A 444 13.54 -19.56 12.99
CA LEU A 444 13.27 -18.35 13.79
C LEU A 444 14.21 -17.19 13.41
N SER A 445 15.47 -17.48 13.07
CA SER A 445 16.40 -16.48 12.52
C SER A 445 15.86 -15.87 11.23
N ASP A 446 15.27 -16.69 10.34
CA ASP A 446 14.64 -16.22 9.11
C ASP A 446 13.42 -15.32 9.38
N ILE A 447 12.63 -15.62 10.42
CA ILE A 447 11.48 -14.79 10.83
C ILE A 447 11.92 -13.45 11.42
N LEU A 448 12.99 -13.47 12.21
CA LEU A 448 13.51 -12.29 12.92
C LEU A 448 14.53 -11.49 12.11
N ASP A 449 14.83 -11.91 10.88
CA ASP A 449 15.85 -11.32 10.01
C ASP A 449 17.25 -11.24 10.66
N ILE A 450 17.60 -12.29 11.42
CA ILE A 450 18.89 -12.40 12.09
C ILE A 450 19.86 -13.11 11.14
N PRO A 451 21.01 -12.50 10.77
CA PRO A 451 21.96 -13.07 9.80
C PRO A 451 22.83 -14.20 10.37
N ASP A 452 22.31 -14.95 11.35
CA ASP A 452 22.99 -16.07 12.00
C ASP A 452 22.29 -17.39 11.67
N SER A 453 23.11 -18.43 11.45
CA SER A 453 22.69 -19.83 11.40
C SER A 453 23.56 -20.68 12.33
N ILE A 454 23.03 -21.85 12.69
CA ILE A 454 23.76 -22.89 13.44
C ILE A 454 23.73 -24.23 12.70
N ASP A 455 24.62 -25.14 13.11
CA ASP A 455 24.74 -26.49 12.55
C ASP A 455 24.97 -27.56 13.63
N GLY A 456 24.93 -28.83 13.21
CA GLY A 456 25.12 -29.99 14.08
C GLY A 456 26.59 -30.42 14.27
N ASN A 457 27.56 -29.62 13.82
CA ASN A 457 28.97 -29.96 13.90
C ASN A 457 29.50 -29.70 15.33
N LEU A 458 30.09 -30.73 15.93
CA LEU A 458 30.61 -30.63 17.29
C LEU A 458 31.70 -29.54 17.42
N ASN A 459 32.53 -29.31 16.40
CA ASN A 459 33.56 -28.26 16.43
C ASN A 459 32.97 -26.85 16.58
N ASN A 460 31.74 -26.65 16.11
CA ASN A 460 31.04 -25.37 16.15
C ASN A 460 30.13 -25.27 17.39
N TYR A 461 30.08 -26.30 18.24
CA TYR A 461 29.10 -26.41 19.34
C TYR A 461 29.14 -25.20 20.28
N ILE A 462 30.32 -24.76 20.71
CA ILE A 462 30.45 -23.65 21.66
C ILE A 462 29.98 -22.31 21.04
N ASP A 463 30.27 -22.10 19.75
CA ASP A 463 29.82 -20.91 19.03
C ASP A 463 28.31 -20.96 18.77
N ASN A 464 27.79 -22.12 18.35
CA ASN A 464 26.36 -22.35 18.12
C ASN A 464 25.56 -22.24 19.43
N LEU A 465 26.12 -22.65 20.57
CA LEU A 465 25.51 -22.51 21.89
C LEU A 465 25.36 -21.04 22.28
N SER A 466 26.37 -20.22 22.02
CA SER A 466 26.31 -18.77 22.26
C SER A 466 25.21 -18.11 21.42
N LYS A 467 25.14 -18.45 20.12
CA LYS A 467 24.09 -17.95 19.20
C LYS A 467 22.70 -18.37 19.65
N LEU A 468 22.53 -19.65 20.03
CA LEU A 468 21.26 -20.19 20.49
C LEU A 468 20.77 -19.49 21.76
N LYS A 469 21.66 -19.30 22.75
CA LYS A 469 21.33 -18.59 23.99
C LYS A 469 20.93 -17.14 23.72
N LYS A 470 21.60 -16.47 22.78
CA LYS A 470 21.25 -15.10 22.39
C LYS A 470 19.85 -15.05 21.80
N LEU A 471 19.55 -15.86 20.77
CA LEU A 471 18.23 -15.91 20.14
C LEU A 471 17.11 -16.20 21.15
N VAL A 472 17.31 -17.21 22.01
CA VAL A 472 16.31 -17.57 23.03
C VAL A 472 16.17 -16.45 24.07
N GLY A 473 17.27 -15.78 24.42
CA GLY A 473 17.26 -14.58 25.25
C GLY A 473 16.36 -13.49 24.68
N ASP A 474 16.58 -13.12 23.42
CA ASP A 474 15.81 -12.10 22.70
C ASP A 474 14.31 -12.48 22.64
N ILE A 475 13.98 -13.75 22.37
CA ILE A 475 12.59 -14.23 22.37
C ILE A 475 11.98 -14.21 23.79
N SER A 476 12.77 -14.52 24.81
CA SER A 476 12.30 -14.62 26.20
C SER A 476 11.89 -13.29 26.81
N GLU A 477 12.41 -12.16 26.30
CA GLU A 477 11.95 -10.82 26.68
C GLU A 477 10.45 -10.62 26.40
N HIS A 478 9.93 -11.32 25.39
CA HIS A 478 8.53 -11.25 24.99
C HIS A 478 7.69 -12.47 25.35
N ILE A 479 8.33 -13.64 25.49
CA ILE A 479 7.69 -14.91 25.84
C ILE A 479 8.54 -15.61 26.92
N PRO A 480 8.42 -15.20 28.20
CA PRO A 480 9.34 -15.59 29.27
C PRO A 480 9.51 -17.10 29.45
N ILE A 481 8.45 -17.87 29.22
CA ILE A 481 8.45 -19.32 29.40
C ILE A 481 9.37 -20.07 28.41
N LEU A 482 9.64 -19.50 27.23
CA LEU A 482 10.60 -20.06 26.27
C LEU A 482 12.06 -19.86 26.71
N GLY A 483 12.32 -19.03 27.72
CA GLY A 483 13.65 -18.92 28.34
C GLY A 483 14.08 -20.19 29.09
N ASN A 484 13.14 -21.09 29.41
CA ASN A 484 13.46 -22.42 29.92
C ASN A 484 13.80 -23.36 28.74
N PHE A 485 15.03 -23.87 28.70
CA PHE A 485 15.50 -24.71 27.61
C PHE A 485 14.70 -26.01 27.43
N GLU A 486 14.19 -26.64 28.50
CA GLU A 486 13.38 -27.85 28.38
C GLU A 486 12.06 -27.54 27.67
N VAL A 487 11.44 -26.39 27.98
CA VAL A 487 10.24 -25.92 27.27
C VAL A 487 10.57 -25.55 25.82
N PHE A 488 11.72 -24.91 25.59
CA PHE A 488 12.19 -24.57 24.25
C PHE A 488 12.47 -25.82 23.39
N ASP A 489 13.01 -26.88 23.98
CA ASP A 489 13.19 -28.17 23.30
C ASP A 489 11.86 -28.82 22.92
N VAL A 490 10.88 -28.80 23.83
CA VAL A 490 9.50 -29.24 23.54
C VAL A 490 8.89 -28.41 22.41
N PHE A 491 9.16 -27.10 22.37
CA PHE A 491 8.77 -26.22 21.27
C PHE A 491 9.46 -26.58 19.95
N CYS A 492 10.77 -26.90 19.98
CA CYS A 492 11.50 -27.40 18.82
C CYS A 492 10.89 -28.71 18.29
N HIS A 493 10.47 -29.60 19.20
CA HIS A 493 9.77 -30.83 18.85
C HIS A 493 8.46 -30.53 18.11
N TRP A 494 7.59 -29.70 18.66
CA TRP A 494 6.32 -29.33 18.04
C TRP A 494 6.49 -28.66 16.67
N LEU A 495 7.45 -27.73 16.53
CA LEU A 495 7.76 -27.04 15.27
C LEU A 495 8.27 -27.98 14.16
N CYS A 496 8.87 -29.11 14.55
CA CYS A 496 9.55 -30.02 13.64
C CYS A 496 8.79 -31.33 13.37
N ASP A 497 7.69 -31.59 14.06
CA ASP A 497 6.95 -32.86 13.96
C ASP A 497 5.72 -32.75 13.05
N LYS A 498 5.53 -33.75 12.19
CA LYS A 498 4.54 -33.74 11.10
C LYS A 498 3.11 -33.68 11.60
N ASP A 499 2.85 -34.37 12.70
CA ASP A 499 1.51 -34.54 13.27
C ASP A 499 1.03 -33.27 14.00
N TRP A 500 1.91 -32.28 14.18
CA TRP A 500 1.65 -31.07 14.97
C TRP A 500 1.94 -29.79 14.17
N GLY A 501 2.87 -28.95 14.63
CA GLY A 501 3.23 -27.69 13.98
C GLY A 501 3.88 -27.91 12.62
N TYR A 502 4.98 -28.66 12.57
CA TYR A 502 5.78 -28.94 11.36
C TYR A 502 6.26 -27.71 10.56
N TYR A 503 6.07 -26.49 11.08
CA TYR A 503 6.34 -25.24 10.37
C TYR A 503 7.81 -25.04 10.04
N ALA A 504 8.73 -25.51 10.90
CA ALA A 504 10.17 -25.40 10.67
C ALA A 504 10.68 -26.33 9.55
N LYS A 505 9.86 -27.29 9.09
CA LYS A 505 10.24 -28.26 8.04
C LYS A 505 9.37 -28.21 6.80
N ASP A 506 8.23 -27.53 6.84
CA ASP A 506 7.31 -27.36 5.73
C ASP A 506 6.98 -25.89 5.51
N SER A 507 7.69 -25.28 4.56
CA SER A 507 7.54 -23.86 4.23
C SER A 507 6.17 -23.54 3.63
N GLU A 508 5.51 -24.47 2.95
CA GLU A 508 4.16 -24.24 2.40
C GLU A 508 3.11 -24.26 3.51
N LYS A 509 3.20 -25.21 4.43
CA LYS A 509 2.35 -25.26 5.63
C LYS A 509 2.50 -23.99 6.46
N TYR A 510 3.74 -23.54 6.68
CA TYR A 510 3.99 -22.27 7.36
C TYR A 510 3.39 -21.07 6.62
N LYS A 511 3.61 -20.93 5.31
CA LYS A 511 3.05 -19.84 4.50
C LYS A 511 1.51 -19.79 4.58
N LYS A 512 0.85 -20.95 4.52
CA LYS A 512 -0.62 -21.06 4.63
C LYS A 512 -1.13 -20.74 6.05
N TRP A 513 -0.38 -21.14 7.08
CA TRP A 513 -0.68 -20.76 8.46
C TRP A 513 -0.54 -19.26 8.67
N LEU A 514 0.57 -18.70 8.18
CA LEU A 514 0.93 -17.28 8.28
C LEU A 514 -0.14 -16.40 7.65
N SER A 515 -0.57 -16.74 6.42
CA SER A 515 -1.63 -16.02 5.72
C SER A 515 -2.94 -16.01 6.50
N LYS A 516 -3.26 -17.07 7.25
CA LYS A 516 -4.51 -17.15 8.02
C LYS A 516 -4.48 -16.35 9.33
N LYS A 517 -3.30 -16.20 9.95
CA LYS A 517 -3.15 -15.64 11.30
C LYS A 517 -2.73 -14.18 11.31
N ILE A 518 -1.84 -13.78 10.41
CA ILE A 518 -1.33 -12.40 10.31
C ILE A 518 -2.14 -11.57 9.33
N TYR A 519 -2.63 -12.22 8.27
CA TYR A 519 -3.52 -11.64 7.28
C TYR A 519 -4.89 -12.32 7.35
N PRO A 520 -5.58 -12.33 8.53
CA PRO A 520 -6.99 -12.66 8.49
C PRO A 520 -7.58 -11.72 7.44
N PRO A 521 -8.37 -12.21 6.48
CA PRO A 521 -8.98 -11.31 5.52
C PRO A 521 -9.66 -10.23 6.38
N ILE A 522 -9.37 -8.96 6.12
CA ILE A 522 -9.93 -7.87 6.91
C ILE A 522 -11.43 -7.95 6.68
N THR A 523 -12.18 -8.76 7.44
CA THR A 523 -13.54 -9.20 7.09
C THR A 523 -14.62 -8.76 8.04
N ASN A 524 -14.28 -8.15 9.18
CA ASN A 524 -15.29 -7.58 10.08
C ASN A 524 -14.91 -6.16 10.47
N PHE A 525 -15.16 -5.22 9.56
CA PHE A 525 -15.36 -3.83 9.96
C PHE A 525 -16.70 -3.77 10.69
N LYS A 526 -16.74 -3.17 11.89
CA LYS A 526 -18.00 -3.08 12.64
C LYS A 526 -18.99 -2.16 11.94
N ASN A 527 -18.46 -1.07 11.37
CA ASN A 527 -19.24 -0.06 10.68
C ASN A 527 -18.48 0.51 9.47
N PHE A 528 -19.19 1.32 8.69
CA PHE A 528 -18.72 1.95 7.46
C PHE A 528 -17.61 2.96 7.75
N LYS A 529 -17.64 3.69 8.87
CA LYS A 529 -16.55 4.60 9.27
C LYS A 529 -15.24 3.83 9.48
N GLU A 530 -15.27 2.69 10.18
CA GLU A 530 -14.10 1.82 10.34
C GLU A 530 -13.58 1.30 9.00
N PHE A 531 -14.48 0.92 8.07
CA PHE A 531 -14.12 0.53 6.71
C PHE A 531 -13.40 1.66 5.96
N LEU A 532 -13.91 2.89 6.04
CA LEU A 532 -13.31 4.06 5.42
C LEU A 532 -11.92 4.36 6.00
N SER A 533 -11.78 4.37 7.32
CA SER A 533 -10.50 4.64 7.99
C SER A 533 -9.44 3.59 7.63
N ALA A 534 -9.81 2.31 7.54
CA ALA A 534 -8.89 1.25 7.12
C ALA A 534 -8.47 1.34 5.64
N LYS A 535 -9.27 2.02 4.83
CA LYS A 535 -8.98 2.34 3.43
C LYS A 535 -8.30 3.71 3.28
N GLU A 536 -7.93 4.36 4.39
CA GLU A 536 -7.29 5.68 4.44
C GLU A 536 -8.16 6.82 3.84
N TYR A 537 -9.48 6.66 3.87
CA TYR A 537 -10.43 7.70 3.50
C TYR A 537 -11.01 8.38 4.72
N LEU A 538 -11.07 9.71 4.65
CA LEU A 538 -11.55 10.55 5.73
C LEU A 538 -12.70 11.42 5.21
N TYR A 539 -13.82 11.33 5.90
CA TYR A 539 -15.02 12.12 5.66
C TYR A 539 -15.53 12.64 7.00
N GLU A 540 -16.10 13.83 6.99
CA GLU A 540 -16.80 14.34 8.16
C GLU A 540 -17.97 13.42 8.51
N PRO A 541 -18.16 13.05 9.79
CA PRO A 541 -19.22 12.13 10.22
C PRO A 541 -20.60 12.59 9.77
N GLU A 542 -20.86 13.90 9.77
CA GLU A 542 -22.16 14.45 9.36
C GLU A 542 -22.46 14.21 7.88
N ILE A 543 -21.45 14.25 7.01
CA ILE A 543 -21.59 13.92 5.58
C ILE A 543 -21.95 12.45 5.43
N LEU A 544 -21.29 11.56 6.18
CA LEU A 544 -21.59 10.12 6.18
C LEU A 544 -23.02 9.85 6.65
N GLU A 545 -23.43 10.45 7.77
CA GLU A 545 -24.78 10.31 8.31
C GLU A 545 -25.84 10.83 7.33
N ASN A 546 -25.63 12.03 6.78
CA ASN A 546 -26.55 12.62 5.81
C ASN A 546 -26.68 11.77 4.54
N PHE A 547 -25.58 11.17 4.08
CA PHE A 547 -25.58 10.26 2.93
C PHE A 547 -26.42 9.00 3.21
N LEU A 548 -26.19 8.33 4.35
CA LEU A 548 -26.92 7.12 4.71
C LEU A 548 -28.41 7.39 5.02
N LEU A 549 -28.71 8.48 5.73
CA LEU A 549 -30.07 8.95 5.99
C LEU A 549 -30.81 9.22 4.68
N SER A 550 -30.15 9.90 3.74
CA SER A 550 -30.72 10.21 2.43
C SER A 550 -31.10 8.95 1.66
N LEU A 551 -30.21 7.94 1.64
CA LEU A 551 -30.47 6.67 0.96
C LEU A 551 -31.66 5.90 1.56
N LYS A 552 -31.85 5.98 2.89
CA LYS A 552 -33.01 5.37 3.55
C LYS A 552 -34.33 6.02 3.14
N VAL A 553 -34.37 7.35 3.15
CA VAL A 553 -35.57 8.13 2.85
C VAL A 553 -35.93 8.01 1.37
N LYS A 554 -34.93 8.04 0.49
CA LYS A 554 -35.15 8.00 -0.95
C LYS A 554 -33.97 7.35 -1.69
N PRO A 555 -34.23 6.41 -2.61
CA PRO A 555 -33.16 5.72 -3.35
C PRO A 555 -32.57 6.57 -4.50
N PHE A 556 -32.51 7.89 -4.35
CA PHE A 556 -31.83 8.78 -5.29
C PHE A 556 -31.17 9.95 -4.54
N VAL A 557 -29.84 10.00 -4.62
CA VAL A 557 -29.01 11.02 -3.96
C VAL A 557 -28.09 11.66 -4.99
N ILE A 558 -27.92 12.98 -4.89
CA ILE A 558 -26.99 13.77 -5.68
C ILE A 558 -25.88 14.28 -4.77
N LEU A 559 -24.62 14.09 -5.15
CA LEU A 559 -23.44 14.55 -4.43
C LEU A 559 -22.79 15.66 -5.25
N THR A 560 -22.79 16.88 -4.74
CA THR A 560 -22.27 18.08 -5.44
C THR A 560 -21.06 18.67 -4.73
N GLY A 561 -20.15 19.32 -5.45
CA GLY A 561 -19.00 20.02 -4.89
C GLY A 561 -17.81 20.07 -5.84
N ASN A 562 -16.69 20.64 -5.37
CA ASN A 562 -15.48 20.77 -6.17
C ASN A 562 -14.86 19.42 -6.57
N SER A 563 -14.09 19.39 -7.65
CA SER A 563 -13.33 18.20 -8.02
C SER A 563 -12.34 17.81 -6.91
N GLY A 564 -12.16 16.51 -6.68
CA GLY A 564 -11.25 15.98 -5.66
C GLY A 564 -11.77 15.97 -4.22
N THR A 565 -13.04 16.33 -3.96
CA THR A 565 -13.64 16.27 -2.60
C THR A 565 -14.15 14.89 -2.18
N GLY A 566 -13.96 13.85 -3.02
CA GLY A 566 -14.31 12.46 -2.68
C GLY A 566 -15.77 12.06 -2.92
N LYS A 567 -16.54 12.83 -3.71
CA LYS A 567 -17.97 12.56 -4.02
C LYS A 567 -18.23 11.20 -4.65
N THR A 568 -17.49 10.83 -5.70
CA THR A 568 -17.64 9.51 -6.33
C THR A 568 -17.15 8.42 -5.39
N LYS A 569 -16.11 8.73 -4.60
CA LYS A 569 -15.43 7.74 -3.78
C LYS A 569 -16.23 7.31 -2.55
N ILE A 570 -17.02 8.17 -1.91
CA ILE A 570 -17.92 7.77 -0.80
C ILE A 570 -18.96 6.74 -1.28
N ALA A 571 -19.54 6.94 -2.47
CA ALA A 571 -20.53 6.04 -3.05
C ALA A 571 -19.92 4.69 -3.42
N GLN A 572 -18.72 4.71 -4.04
CA GLN A 572 -17.95 3.51 -4.35
C GLN A 572 -17.58 2.74 -3.08
N LEU A 573 -17.06 3.43 -2.07
CA LEU A 573 -16.64 2.80 -0.82
C LEU A 573 -17.83 2.22 -0.05
N PHE A 574 -18.99 2.87 -0.08
CA PHE A 574 -20.19 2.31 0.53
C PHE A 574 -20.67 1.04 -0.21
N ALA A 575 -20.60 1.01 -1.54
CA ALA A 575 -20.86 -0.20 -2.31
C ALA A 575 -19.86 -1.31 -1.99
N GLU A 576 -18.55 -1.01 -1.99
CA GLU A 576 -17.49 -1.95 -1.60
C GLU A 576 -17.71 -2.49 -0.17
N TYR A 577 -18.16 -1.64 0.75
CA TYR A 577 -18.48 -2.01 2.13
C TYR A 577 -19.66 -2.98 2.22
N LEU A 578 -20.72 -2.75 1.44
CA LEU A 578 -21.86 -3.66 1.37
C LEU A 578 -21.42 -5.01 0.78
N GLU A 579 -20.67 -4.99 -0.34
CA GLU A 579 -20.17 -6.20 -1.00
C GLU A 579 -19.29 -7.02 -0.06
N HIS A 580 -18.50 -6.34 0.75
CA HIS A 580 -17.68 -6.94 1.80
C HIS A 580 -18.49 -7.65 2.89
N LYS A 581 -19.68 -7.11 3.23
CA LYS A 581 -20.68 -7.80 4.07
C LYS A 581 -21.43 -8.92 3.32
N ASN A 582 -20.95 -9.35 2.14
CA ASN A 582 -21.61 -10.27 1.21
C ASN A 582 -23.03 -9.82 0.82
N LYS A 583 -23.25 -8.51 0.76
CA LYS A 583 -24.52 -7.90 0.38
C LYS A 583 -24.33 -6.94 -0.79
N GLY A 584 -25.21 -7.00 -1.76
CA GLY A 584 -25.31 -5.96 -2.77
C GLY A 584 -24.30 -6.02 -3.91
N ASN A 585 -24.39 -5.03 -4.79
CA ASN A 585 -23.59 -4.90 -6.01
C ASN A 585 -23.61 -3.43 -6.47
N HIS A 586 -22.69 -3.03 -7.33
CA HIS A 586 -22.74 -1.69 -7.94
C HIS A 586 -22.24 -1.63 -9.38
N GLN A 587 -22.61 -0.55 -10.06
CA GLN A 587 -22.01 -0.13 -11.33
C GLN A 587 -21.74 1.37 -11.30
N ILE A 588 -20.55 1.76 -11.77
CA ILE A 588 -20.18 3.16 -11.95
C ILE A 588 -20.26 3.47 -13.44
N ILE A 589 -21.08 4.44 -13.79
CA ILE A 589 -21.34 4.82 -15.17
C ILE A 589 -20.90 6.28 -15.35
N PRO A 590 -19.78 6.53 -16.05
CA PRO A 590 -19.40 7.89 -16.41
C PRO A 590 -20.37 8.43 -17.46
N VAL A 591 -21.04 9.54 -17.16
CA VAL A 591 -22.00 10.16 -18.08
C VAL A 591 -21.23 10.88 -19.18
N GLY A 592 -21.56 10.60 -20.44
CA GLY A 592 -20.97 11.29 -21.59
C GLY A 592 -21.63 12.64 -21.85
N ALA A 593 -20.88 13.60 -22.39
CA ALA A 593 -21.37 14.95 -22.72
C ALA A 593 -22.44 14.99 -23.83
N ASN A 594 -22.59 13.90 -24.59
CA ASN A 594 -23.53 13.77 -25.71
C ASN A 594 -24.77 12.93 -25.38
N TRP A 595 -25.02 12.64 -24.10
CA TRP A 595 -26.16 11.83 -23.69
C TRP A 595 -27.45 12.62 -23.79
N THR A 596 -28.31 12.23 -24.73
CA THR A 596 -29.55 12.96 -25.06
C THR A 596 -30.82 12.14 -24.86
N GLU A 597 -30.69 10.85 -24.57
CA GLU A 597 -31.79 9.89 -24.56
C GLU A 597 -31.48 8.69 -23.65
N ASN A 598 -32.53 7.95 -23.28
CA ASN A 598 -32.50 6.86 -22.31
C ASN A 598 -31.61 5.66 -22.73
N ARG A 599 -31.33 5.48 -24.04
CA ARG A 599 -30.61 4.31 -24.55
C ARG A 599 -29.20 4.16 -24.00
N HIS A 600 -28.59 5.26 -23.56
CA HIS A 600 -27.26 5.22 -22.93
C HIS A 600 -27.29 4.51 -21.56
N LEU A 601 -28.43 4.55 -20.87
CA LEU A 601 -28.63 3.87 -19.59
C LEU A 601 -29.39 2.56 -19.73
N LEU A 602 -30.40 2.48 -20.58
CA LEU A 602 -31.25 1.30 -20.68
C LEU A 602 -30.90 0.40 -21.86
N GLY A 603 -30.05 0.84 -22.78
CA GLY A 603 -29.83 0.15 -24.03
C GLY A 603 -30.98 0.35 -25.02
N PHE A 604 -30.97 -0.42 -26.10
CA PHE A 604 -32.06 -0.40 -27.08
C PHE A 604 -32.14 -1.71 -27.84
N TYR A 605 -33.33 -2.03 -28.32
CA TYR A 605 -33.53 -3.16 -29.22
C TYR A 605 -33.06 -2.82 -30.64
N ASN A 606 -32.10 -3.57 -31.16
CA ASN A 606 -31.60 -3.40 -32.51
C ASN A 606 -32.36 -4.32 -33.46
N VAL A 607 -33.28 -3.72 -34.23
CA VAL A 607 -34.18 -4.43 -35.15
C VAL A 607 -33.42 -5.17 -36.27
N ILE A 608 -32.21 -4.73 -36.64
CA ILE A 608 -31.43 -5.34 -37.73
C ILE A 608 -30.86 -6.69 -37.31
N ILE A 609 -30.26 -6.74 -36.11
CA ILE A 609 -29.68 -7.97 -35.54
C ILE A 609 -30.69 -8.78 -34.73
N GLN A 610 -31.90 -8.23 -34.53
CA GLN A 610 -32.97 -8.80 -33.72
C GLN A 610 -32.54 -9.14 -32.29
N ASP A 611 -31.70 -8.29 -31.71
CA ASP A 611 -31.13 -8.49 -30.37
C ASP A 611 -31.12 -7.17 -29.59
N TYR A 612 -31.14 -7.28 -28.26
CA TYR A 612 -31.10 -6.12 -27.37
C TYR A 612 -29.66 -5.73 -27.06
N GLN A 613 -29.32 -4.46 -27.32
CA GLN A 613 -28.01 -3.92 -26.94
C GLN A 613 -28.04 -3.49 -25.48
N ASN A 614 -27.50 -4.34 -24.62
CA ASN A 614 -27.42 -4.11 -23.18
C ASN A 614 -26.42 -3.00 -22.83
N THR A 615 -26.64 -2.42 -21.65
CA THR A 615 -25.73 -1.48 -21.00
C THR A 615 -25.37 -2.02 -19.61
N PRO A 616 -24.22 -1.64 -19.02
CA PRO A 616 -23.87 -2.08 -17.67
C PRO A 616 -24.93 -1.69 -16.62
N SER A 617 -25.56 -0.53 -16.80
CA SER A 617 -26.69 -0.09 -15.96
C SER A 617 -27.92 -0.98 -16.12
N LEU A 618 -28.30 -1.40 -17.33
CA LEU A 618 -29.41 -2.35 -17.51
C LEU A 618 -29.09 -3.69 -16.85
N GLU A 619 -27.87 -4.20 -17.04
CA GLU A 619 -27.44 -5.46 -16.44
C GLU A 619 -27.53 -5.43 -14.91
N LEU A 620 -27.13 -4.33 -14.27
CA LEU A 620 -27.29 -4.13 -12.83
C LEU A 620 -28.77 -4.20 -12.41
N LEU A 621 -29.67 -3.54 -13.15
CA LEU A 621 -31.11 -3.52 -12.84
C LEU A 621 -31.76 -4.88 -13.01
N LEU A 622 -31.36 -5.65 -14.04
CA LEU A 622 -31.84 -7.00 -14.26
C LEU A 622 -31.35 -7.95 -13.14
N LYS A 623 -30.11 -7.79 -12.67
CA LYS A 623 -29.60 -8.52 -11.49
C LYS A 623 -30.40 -8.14 -10.23
N ALA A 624 -30.59 -6.85 -9.98
CA ALA A 624 -31.35 -6.35 -8.82
C ALA A 624 -32.78 -6.89 -8.78
N LYS A 625 -33.43 -7.01 -9.94
CA LYS A 625 -34.79 -7.59 -10.06
C LYS A 625 -34.84 -9.04 -9.58
N ASN A 626 -33.78 -9.82 -9.83
CA ASN A 626 -33.67 -11.23 -9.45
C ASN A 626 -33.17 -11.44 -8.02
N ASP A 627 -32.56 -10.42 -7.40
CA ASP A 627 -31.97 -10.45 -6.07
C ASP A 627 -32.46 -9.30 -5.19
N LYS A 628 -33.71 -9.41 -4.71
CA LYS A 628 -34.40 -8.32 -3.98
C LYS A 628 -33.93 -8.10 -2.55
N ASN A 629 -33.15 -9.02 -1.99
CA ASN A 629 -32.72 -8.98 -0.58
C ASN A 629 -31.43 -8.19 -0.38
N ASN A 630 -30.78 -7.77 -1.47
CA ASN A 630 -29.49 -7.11 -1.47
C ASN A 630 -29.59 -5.73 -2.15
N PRO A 631 -28.87 -4.71 -1.66
CA PRO A 631 -28.88 -3.36 -2.24
C PRO A 631 -28.01 -3.28 -3.52
N TYR A 632 -28.53 -2.66 -4.58
CA TYR A 632 -27.82 -2.46 -5.85
C TYR A 632 -27.62 -0.96 -6.09
N LEU A 633 -26.36 -0.52 -6.18
CA LEU A 633 -26.01 0.90 -6.33
C LEU A 633 -25.64 1.24 -7.78
N LEU A 634 -26.42 2.11 -8.41
CA LEU A 634 -26.11 2.72 -9.71
C LEU A 634 -25.47 4.10 -9.47
N ILE A 635 -24.16 4.19 -9.68
CA ILE A 635 -23.40 5.42 -9.49
C ILE A 635 -23.23 6.11 -10.85
N LEU A 636 -23.81 7.29 -11.02
CA LEU A 636 -23.69 8.10 -12.24
C LEU A 636 -22.64 9.18 -12.01
N ASP A 637 -21.45 8.98 -12.56
CA ASP A 637 -20.32 9.89 -12.38
C ASP A 637 -20.42 11.06 -13.36
N GLU A 638 -20.19 12.28 -12.86
CA GLU A 638 -20.38 13.54 -13.60
C GLU A 638 -21.76 13.64 -14.26
N MET A 639 -22.80 13.34 -13.46
CA MET A 639 -24.19 13.26 -13.91
C MET A 639 -24.64 14.51 -14.67
N ASN A 640 -24.13 15.69 -14.30
CA ASN A 640 -24.45 17.00 -14.88
C ASN A 640 -23.65 17.35 -16.16
N LEU A 641 -22.82 16.45 -16.69
CA LEU A 641 -22.13 16.65 -17.97
C LEU A 641 -23.11 16.65 -19.16
N SER A 642 -24.28 16.02 -18.99
CA SER A 642 -25.41 16.06 -19.92
C SER A 642 -26.69 16.50 -19.23
N HIS A 643 -27.70 16.91 -20.02
CA HIS A 643 -29.02 17.24 -19.49
C HIS A 643 -29.70 16.00 -18.87
N VAL A 644 -29.61 15.89 -17.54
CA VAL A 644 -30.10 14.74 -16.75
C VAL A 644 -31.55 14.40 -17.01
N GLU A 645 -32.40 15.43 -17.11
CA GLU A 645 -33.82 15.29 -17.40
C GLU A 645 -34.15 14.65 -18.76
N ARG A 646 -33.19 14.54 -19.68
CA ARG A 646 -33.39 13.90 -20.99
C ARG A 646 -33.05 12.41 -20.95
N TYR A 647 -31.82 12.07 -20.59
CA TYR A 647 -31.38 10.67 -20.58
C TYR A 647 -31.92 9.89 -19.38
N PHE A 648 -32.28 10.57 -18.28
CA PHE A 648 -32.81 9.96 -17.06
C PHE A 648 -34.34 10.07 -16.92
N ALA A 649 -35.03 10.55 -17.96
CA ALA A 649 -36.46 10.86 -17.91
C ALA A 649 -37.34 9.69 -17.45
N ASP A 650 -37.15 8.51 -18.06
CA ASP A 650 -37.97 7.33 -17.75
C ASP A 650 -37.70 6.80 -16.34
N PHE A 651 -36.46 6.91 -15.85
CA PHE A 651 -36.14 6.59 -14.46
C PHE A 651 -36.88 7.50 -13.49
N LEU A 652 -36.81 8.83 -13.70
CA LEU A 652 -37.52 9.80 -12.86
C LEU A 652 -39.03 9.55 -12.86
N SER A 653 -39.59 9.17 -14.01
CA SER A 653 -41.01 8.85 -14.15
C SER A 653 -41.39 7.55 -13.44
N ALA A 654 -40.59 6.49 -13.61
CA ALA A 654 -40.83 5.19 -12.99
C ALA A 654 -40.66 5.21 -11.47
N MET A 655 -39.66 5.92 -10.96
CA MET A 655 -39.44 6.10 -9.51
C MET A 655 -40.60 6.82 -8.81
N GLU A 656 -41.31 7.68 -9.53
CA GLU A 656 -42.45 8.43 -8.98
C GLU A 656 -43.77 7.68 -9.11
N SER A 657 -44.02 7.10 -10.28
CA SER A 657 -45.31 6.47 -10.58
C SER A 657 -45.38 4.99 -10.18
N GLY A 658 -44.23 4.36 -9.88
CA GLY A 658 -44.11 2.91 -9.68
C GLY A 658 -44.38 2.08 -10.95
N LYS A 659 -44.55 2.73 -12.11
CA LYS A 659 -44.80 2.08 -13.40
C LYS A 659 -43.53 1.44 -13.97
N SER A 660 -43.73 0.45 -14.83
CA SER A 660 -42.64 -0.20 -15.55
C SER A 660 -42.20 0.65 -16.74
N ILE A 661 -40.91 0.70 -17.00
CA ILE A 661 -40.30 1.35 -18.15
C ILE A 661 -40.41 0.42 -19.35
N PRO A 662 -40.99 0.84 -20.49
CA PRO A 662 -41.00 0.04 -21.71
C PRO A 662 -39.59 -0.03 -22.32
N LEU A 663 -39.13 -1.24 -22.66
CA LEU A 663 -37.83 -1.49 -23.29
C LEU A 663 -37.95 -1.88 -24.76
N HIS A 664 -38.87 -2.80 -25.08
CA HIS A 664 -39.16 -3.22 -26.47
C HIS A 664 -40.57 -3.83 -26.55
N SER A 665 -41.09 -4.00 -27.77
CA SER A 665 -42.45 -4.51 -28.05
C SER A 665 -42.41 -5.76 -28.95
N ASN A 666 -41.38 -6.58 -28.80
CA ASN A 666 -41.17 -7.73 -29.68
C ASN A 666 -42.01 -8.93 -29.24
N ASN A 667 -43.25 -9.01 -29.73
CA ASN A 667 -44.18 -10.09 -29.40
C ASN A 667 -44.05 -11.33 -30.32
N ASN A 668 -43.23 -11.29 -31.38
CA ASN A 668 -43.36 -12.18 -32.55
C ASN A 668 -42.03 -12.82 -33.07
N GLY A 669 -40.96 -12.87 -32.29
CA GLY A 669 -39.68 -13.44 -32.74
C GLY A 669 -39.46 -14.89 -32.29
N GLU A 670 -38.98 -15.76 -33.18
CA GLU A 670 -38.57 -17.15 -32.90
C GLU A 670 -37.40 -17.27 -31.88
N ASN A 671 -36.83 -16.14 -31.44
CA ASN A 671 -35.73 -16.06 -30.47
C ASN A 671 -36.21 -15.46 -29.14
N GLU A 672 -36.10 -16.22 -28.04
CA GLU A 672 -36.31 -15.72 -26.67
C GLU A 672 -35.21 -14.70 -26.31
N LEU A 673 -35.57 -13.41 -26.25
CA LEU A 673 -34.67 -12.37 -25.73
C LEU A 673 -34.55 -12.51 -24.21
N THR A 674 -33.32 -12.37 -23.69
CA THR A 674 -33.06 -12.40 -22.24
C THR A 674 -33.56 -11.13 -21.52
N VAL A 675 -33.74 -10.03 -22.26
CA VAL A 675 -34.23 -8.75 -21.73
C VAL A 675 -35.76 -8.74 -21.78
N PRO A 676 -36.45 -8.34 -20.70
CA PRO A 676 -37.92 -8.26 -20.69
C PRO A 676 -38.43 -7.06 -21.48
N GLU A 677 -39.67 -7.15 -21.98
CA GLU A 677 -40.35 -6.04 -22.68
C GLU A 677 -40.49 -4.79 -21.82
N THR A 678 -40.65 -4.96 -20.51
CA THR A 678 -40.79 -3.88 -19.54
C THR A 678 -39.94 -4.12 -18.31
N LEU A 679 -39.41 -3.04 -17.73
CA LEU A 679 -38.58 -3.04 -16.55
C LEU A 679 -39.22 -2.24 -15.42
N LYS A 680 -39.61 -2.92 -14.34
CA LYS A 680 -40.01 -2.26 -13.10
C LYS A 680 -38.76 -1.98 -12.25
N ILE A 681 -38.54 -0.72 -11.87
CA ILE A 681 -37.50 -0.37 -10.88
C ILE A 681 -37.92 -0.97 -9.53
N VAL A 682 -37.03 -1.76 -8.95
CA VAL A 682 -37.25 -2.46 -7.67
C VAL A 682 -36.65 -1.66 -6.51
N ASP A 683 -37.25 -1.77 -5.33
CA ASP A 683 -36.94 -0.93 -4.16
C ASP A 683 -35.50 -1.09 -3.64
N ASN A 684 -34.80 -2.13 -4.07
CA ASN A 684 -33.42 -2.38 -3.70
C ASN A 684 -32.38 -1.75 -4.65
N VAL A 685 -32.82 -0.97 -5.64
CA VAL A 685 -31.93 -0.16 -6.49
C VAL A 685 -31.81 1.24 -5.91
N PHE A 686 -30.57 1.72 -5.77
CA PHE A 686 -30.23 3.06 -5.30
C PHE A 686 -29.41 3.78 -6.36
N VAL A 687 -29.76 5.03 -6.64
CA VAL A 687 -29.04 5.86 -7.62
C VAL A 687 -28.26 6.93 -6.89
N VAL A 688 -26.97 7.04 -7.19
CA VAL A 688 -26.11 8.11 -6.65
C VAL A 688 -25.49 8.86 -7.82
N GLY A 689 -25.88 10.12 -8.02
CA GLY A 689 -25.31 11.00 -9.03
C GLY A 689 -24.21 11.89 -8.45
N THR A 690 -23.06 12.00 -9.09
CA THR A 690 -22.01 12.95 -8.69
C THR A 690 -21.99 14.15 -9.64
N VAL A 691 -21.72 15.33 -9.09
CA VAL A 691 -21.86 16.61 -9.78
C VAL A 691 -20.63 17.45 -9.50
N ASN A 692 -19.92 17.83 -10.55
CA ASN A 692 -18.85 18.82 -10.45
C ASN A 692 -19.45 20.21 -10.62
N VAL A 693 -19.14 21.10 -9.69
CA VAL A 693 -19.48 22.51 -9.77
C VAL A 693 -18.41 23.21 -10.61
N ASP A 694 -18.49 23.04 -11.93
CA ASP A 694 -17.62 23.75 -12.88
C ASP A 694 -18.50 24.48 -13.91
N GLU A 695 -18.00 25.61 -14.45
CA GLU A 695 -18.72 26.46 -15.43
C GLU A 695 -19.18 25.70 -16.69
N THR A 696 -18.57 24.55 -16.99
CA THR A 696 -18.82 23.72 -18.17
C THR A 696 -19.97 22.72 -18.02
N THR A 697 -20.77 22.81 -16.94
CA THR A 697 -21.80 21.82 -16.62
C THR A 697 -23.22 22.39 -16.63
N TYR A 698 -24.21 21.51 -16.83
CA TYR A 698 -25.62 21.92 -16.87
C TYR A 698 -26.22 22.04 -15.47
N MET A 699 -26.96 23.13 -15.22
CA MET A 699 -27.78 23.25 -14.01
C MET A 699 -28.90 22.21 -14.01
N PHE A 700 -29.23 21.69 -12.82
CA PHE A 700 -30.36 20.78 -12.66
C PHE A 700 -31.68 21.53 -12.71
N SER A 701 -32.67 20.94 -13.36
CA SER A 701 -34.04 21.43 -13.25
C SER A 701 -34.66 21.05 -11.90
N PRO A 702 -35.67 21.81 -11.44
CA PRO A 702 -36.45 21.45 -10.25
C PRO A 702 -37.01 20.02 -10.32
N LYS A 703 -37.30 19.51 -11.53
CA LYS A 703 -37.75 18.13 -11.73
C LYS A 703 -36.73 17.11 -11.20
N VAL A 704 -35.44 17.34 -11.37
CA VAL A 704 -34.43 16.40 -10.86
C VAL A 704 -34.24 16.61 -9.36
N LEU A 705 -34.10 17.87 -8.92
CA LEU A 705 -33.83 18.22 -7.53
C LEU A 705 -34.96 17.81 -6.57
N ASP A 706 -36.23 17.93 -6.98
CA ASP A 706 -37.38 17.45 -6.20
C ASP A 706 -37.35 15.94 -5.98
N ARG A 707 -36.61 15.20 -6.83
CA ARG A 707 -36.55 13.74 -6.82
C ARG A 707 -35.32 13.19 -6.11
N ALA A 708 -34.37 14.02 -5.68
CA ALA A 708 -33.14 13.60 -5.02
C ALA A 708 -32.86 14.39 -3.74
N ASN A 709 -32.12 13.80 -2.79
CA ASN A 709 -31.43 14.58 -1.76
C ASN A 709 -30.10 15.08 -2.33
N THR A 710 -29.81 16.38 -2.22
CA THR A 710 -28.56 16.96 -2.73
C THR A 710 -27.60 17.23 -1.58
N ILE A 711 -26.47 16.53 -1.53
CA ILE A 711 -25.46 16.68 -0.48
C ILE A 711 -24.26 17.43 -1.07
N GLU A 712 -23.96 18.59 -0.50
CA GLU A 712 -22.80 19.40 -0.89
C GLU A 712 -21.55 18.98 -0.11
N PHE A 713 -20.45 18.76 -0.83
CA PHE A 713 -19.13 18.43 -0.30
C PHE A 713 -18.26 19.69 -0.33
N ALA A 714 -18.07 20.28 0.85
CA ALA A 714 -17.11 21.36 1.03
C ALA A 714 -15.67 20.86 0.88
N THR A 715 -14.76 21.76 0.50
CA THR A 715 -13.32 21.46 0.49
C THR A 715 -12.79 21.42 1.91
N TYR A 716 -12.16 20.31 2.29
CA TYR A 716 -11.52 20.20 3.60
C TYR A 716 -10.31 21.17 3.70
N PRO A 717 -10.15 21.91 4.82
CA PRO A 717 -9.04 22.84 4.95
C PRO A 717 -7.68 22.14 4.84
N ALA A 718 -6.80 22.66 3.97
CA ALA A 718 -5.48 22.06 3.74
C ALA A 718 -4.63 21.99 5.01
N LYS A 719 -4.74 22.98 5.90
CA LYS A 719 -4.08 22.99 7.22
C LYS A 719 -4.48 21.75 8.02
N ASN A 720 -5.78 21.51 8.16
CA ASN A 720 -6.31 20.40 8.95
C ASN A 720 -5.86 19.06 8.36
N TYR A 721 -5.90 18.92 7.03
CA TYR A 721 -5.39 17.72 6.34
C TYR A 721 -3.89 17.47 6.60
N ILE A 722 -3.05 18.51 6.46
CA ILE A 722 -1.58 18.39 6.65
C ILE A 722 -1.22 18.07 8.10
N LEU A 723 -1.91 18.70 9.06
CA LEU A 723 -1.65 18.52 10.49
C LEU A 723 -2.29 17.27 11.06
N GLY A 724 -3.11 16.56 10.29
CA GLY A 724 -3.90 15.44 10.79
C GLY A 724 -4.96 15.84 11.82
N GLU A 725 -5.37 17.12 11.81
CA GLU A 725 -6.41 17.65 12.69
C GLU A 725 -7.77 17.28 12.11
N PHE A 726 -8.24 16.08 12.45
CA PHE A 726 -9.56 15.59 12.08
C PHE A 726 -10.45 15.58 13.32
N GLU A 727 -11.68 16.08 13.16
CA GLU A 727 -12.70 15.92 14.20
C GLU A 727 -13.11 14.44 14.26
N ASP A 728 -12.55 13.71 15.22
CA ASP A 728 -12.94 12.32 15.48
C ASP A 728 -14.25 12.25 16.27
N ASN A 729 -15.30 12.84 15.70
CA ASN A 729 -16.65 12.65 16.22
C ASN A 729 -17.14 11.27 15.77
N ASN A 730 -17.55 10.44 16.73
CA ASN A 730 -18.20 9.18 16.42
C ASN A 730 -19.66 9.39 16.02
N PHE A 731 -20.20 8.46 15.23
CA PHE A 731 -21.63 8.39 14.97
C PHE A 731 -22.39 8.43 16.29
N LYS A 732 -23.42 9.28 16.36
CA LYS A 732 -24.16 9.52 17.61
C LYS A 732 -25.32 8.53 17.82
N GLY A 733 -25.83 7.92 16.75
CA GLY A 733 -27.02 7.07 16.76
C GLY A 733 -26.76 5.60 16.40
N ASP A 734 -27.82 4.90 16.02
CA ASP A 734 -27.80 3.50 15.56
C ASP A 734 -27.23 3.38 14.15
N VAL A 735 -25.94 3.07 14.07
CA VAL A 735 -25.20 2.95 12.82
C VAL A 735 -25.64 1.73 12.01
N GLU A 736 -25.96 0.62 12.67
CA GLU A 736 -26.41 -0.60 11.98
C GLU A 736 -27.71 -0.37 11.24
N TYR A 737 -28.63 0.39 11.86
CA TYR A 737 -29.85 0.85 11.20
C TYR A 737 -29.51 1.59 9.91
N LEU A 738 -28.67 2.63 9.95
CA LEU A 738 -28.33 3.46 8.78
C LEU A 738 -27.64 2.68 7.65
N GLU A 739 -26.77 1.76 7.99
CA GLU A 739 -25.99 0.97 7.03
C GLU A 739 -26.80 -0.10 6.30
N ASP A 740 -27.97 -0.48 6.81
CA ASP A 740 -28.92 -1.32 6.09
C ASP A 740 -29.99 -0.44 5.42
N PRO A 741 -29.79 -0.02 4.16
CA PRO A 741 -30.74 0.87 3.50
C PRO A 741 -32.05 0.17 3.12
N LEU A 742 -32.14 -1.17 3.20
CA LEU A 742 -33.36 -1.95 2.94
C LEU A 742 -34.21 -2.17 4.19
N SER A 743 -33.63 -2.00 5.38
CA SER A 743 -34.40 -1.99 6.62
C SER A 743 -35.39 -0.80 6.65
N ASN A 744 -36.59 -1.06 7.18
CA ASN A 744 -37.70 -0.11 7.26
C ASN A 744 -38.08 0.59 5.93
N LYS A 745 -38.02 -0.15 4.82
CA LYS A 745 -38.35 0.39 3.48
C LYS A 745 -39.76 0.99 3.38
N GLU A 746 -40.70 0.56 4.22
CA GLU A 746 -42.05 1.11 4.31
C GLU A 746 -42.06 2.62 4.60
N ILE A 747 -41.01 3.16 5.24
CA ILE A 747 -40.89 4.59 5.52
C ILE A 747 -40.87 5.43 4.24
N ARG A 748 -40.36 4.89 3.13
CA ARG A 748 -40.28 5.59 1.84
C ARG A 748 -41.66 5.93 1.27
N GLU A 749 -42.67 5.16 1.65
CA GLU A 749 -44.06 5.34 1.24
C GLU A 749 -44.96 5.85 2.39
N ALA A 750 -44.38 6.12 3.57
CA ALA A 750 -45.11 6.56 4.75
C ALA A 750 -45.94 7.81 4.46
N LYS A 751 -47.22 7.75 4.83
CA LYS A 751 -48.18 8.84 4.70
C LYS A 751 -48.05 9.82 5.84
N ILE A 752 -48.51 11.05 5.60
CA ILE A 752 -48.41 12.15 6.56
C ILE A 752 -49.07 11.81 7.91
N ASP A 753 -50.24 11.15 7.91
CA ASP A 753 -50.94 10.76 9.14
C ASP A 753 -50.09 9.85 10.04
N TYR A 754 -49.39 8.87 9.43
CA TYR A 754 -48.50 7.97 10.15
C TYR A 754 -47.29 8.71 10.75
N LEU A 755 -46.74 9.67 10.01
CA LEU A 755 -45.61 10.49 10.49
C LEU A 755 -46.05 11.42 11.62
N GLN A 756 -47.26 11.99 11.50
CA GLN A 756 -47.87 12.84 12.52
C GLN A 756 -48.05 12.08 13.83
N ASP A 757 -48.70 10.92 13.78
CA ASP A 757 -48.94 10.09 14.97
C ASP A 757 -47.63 9.74 15.71
N ALA A 758 -46.53 9.57 14.96
CA ALA A 758 -45.25 9.24 15.55
C ALA A 758 -44.49 10.45 16.12
N LEU A 759 -44.56 11.62 15.46
CA LEU A 759 -43.74 12.79 15.80
C LEU A 759 -44.45 13.82 16.68
N ILE A 760 -45.79 13.83 16.74
CA ILE A 760 -46.57 14.81 17.53
C ILE A 760 -46.32 14.73 19.04
N HIS A 761 -45.85 13.57 19.53
CA HIS A 761 -45.54 13.38 20.95
C HIS A 761 -44.08 13.68 21.31
N VAL A 762 -43.24 14.00 20.32
CA VAL A 762 -41.81 14.29 20.53
C VAL A 762 -41.67 15.72 21.06
N GLN A 763 -41.04 15.85 22.23
CA GLN A 763 -40.80 17.14 22.87
C GLN A 763 -39.48 17.74 22.40
N ILE A 764 -39.44 19.07 22.24
CA ILE A 764 -38.22 19.81 21.89
C ILE A 764 -37.81 20.78 23.02
N PRO A 765 -36.53 21.20 23.10
CA PRO A 765 -36.03 22.13 24.14
C PRO A 765 -36.85 23.41 24.31
N GLU A 766 -37.46 23.89 23.23
CA GLU A 766 -38.25 25.10 23.12
C GLU A 766 -39.62 25.01 23.84
N GLY A 767 -40.03 23.82 24.27
CA GLY A 767 -41.27 23.60 25.03
C GLY A 767 -42.52 23.34 24.17
N ALA A 768 -42.39 23.29 22.85
CA ALA A 768 -43.43 22.88 21.91
C ALA A 768 -43.33 21.37 21.57
N ASP A 769 -44.33 20.84 20.86
CA ASP A 769 -44.19 19.55 20.16
C ASP A 769 -43.46 19.73 18.82
N LEU A 770 -42.68 18.72 18.44
CA LEU A 770 -41.87 18.75 17.23
C LEU A 770 -42.73 18.94 15.96
N TRP A 771 -43.89 18.29 15.88
CA TRP A 771 -44.71 18.30 14.68
C TRP A 771 -45.23 19.71 14.36
N THR A 772 -45.84 20.38 15.34
CA THR A 772 -46.33 21.74 15.20
C THR A 772 -45.18 22.71 14.90
N PHE A 773 -44.02 22.52 15.56
CA PHE A 773 -42.85 23.35 15.31
C PHE A 773 -42.33 23.20 13.87
N LEU A 774 -42.19 21.96 13.38
CA LEU A 774 -41.76 21.70 12.00
C LEU A 774 -42.73 22.28 10.97
N ALA A 775 -44.04 22.27 11.25
CA ALA A 775 -45.04 22.87 10.36
C ALA A 775 -44.84 24.38 10.22
N GLU A 776 -44.59 25.09 11.33
CA GLU A 776 -44.33 26.54 11.32
C GLU A 776 -43.00 26.88 10.63
N GLU A 777 -41.93 26.13 10.92
CA GLU A 777 -40.63 26.32 10.26
C GLU A 777 -40.74 26.09 8.75
N LEU A 778 -41.36 24.98 8.33
CA LEU A 778 -41.59 24.71 6.91
C LEU A 778 -42.40 25.80 6.23
N HIS A 779 -43.43 26.34 6.91
CA HIS A 779 -44.23 27.44 6.38
C HIS A 779 -43.39 28.71 6.16
N GLN A 780 -42.56 29.09 7.14
CA GLN A 780 -41.70 30.28 7.02
C GLN A 780 -40.70 30.18 5.86
N PHE A 781 -40.04 29.02 5.72
CA PHE A 781 -39.12 28.77 4.60
C PHE A 781 -39.86 28.74 3.26
N GLN A 782 -41.03 28.09 3.19
CA GLN A 782 -41.84 28.01 1.98
C GLN A 782 -42.33 29.39 1.53
N ASP A 783 -42.87 30.19 2.45
CA ASP A 783 -43.38 31.54 2.17
C ASP A 783 -42.25 32.44 1.65
N THR A 784 -41.09 32.42 2.32
CA THR A 784 -39.92 33.21 1.90
C THR A 784 -39.40 32.79 0.52
N LEU A 785 -39.30 31.49 0.23
CA LEU A 785 -38.86 30.99 -1.08
C LEU A 785 -39.87 31.31 -2.20
N SER A 786 -41.15 31.40 -1.87
CA SER A 786 -42.21 31.72 -2.84
C SER A 786 -42.06 33.12 -3.44
N GLU A 787 -41.48 34.07 -2.69
CA GLU A 787 -41.24 35.44 -3.16
C GLU A 787 -40.32 35.50 -4.40
N ALA A 788 -39.41 34.54 -4.55
CA ALA A 788 -38.53 34.37 -5.71
C ALA A 788 -38.98 33.26 -6.68
N GLY A 789 -40.15 32.65 -6.47
CA GLY A 789 -40.65 31.56 -7.31
C GLY A 789 -39.94 30.22 -7.11
N PHE A 790 -39.32 30.01 -5.94
CA PHE A 790 -38.63 28.75 -5.57
C PHE A 790 -39.41 27.94 -4.52
N ASP A 791 -40.72 28.14 -4.42
CA ASP A 791 -41.57 27.37 -3.50
C ASP A 791 -41.52 25.86 -3.78
N PHE A 792 -41.96 25.09 -2.80
CA PHE A 792 -41.96 23.64 -2.88
C PHE A 792 -43.33 23.06 -2.51
N GLY A 793 -43.73 22.01 -3.22
CA GLY A 793 -45.01 21.34 -3.01
C GLY A 793 -44.95 20.19 -2.01
N PHE A 794 -46.08 19.51 -1.83
CA PHE A 794 -46.28 18.41 -0.87
C PHE A 794 -45.20 17.32 -0.90
N ARG A 795 -44.64 17.01 -2.08
CA ARG A 795 -43.58 16.01 -2.21
C ARG A 795 -42.35 16.34 -1.37
N VAL A 796 -41.91 17.59 -1.42
CA VAL A 796 -40.72 18.03 -0.70
C VAL A 796 -40.99 18.02 0.80
N ILE A 797 -42.19 18.48 1.20
CA ILE A 797 -42.65 18.44 2.61
C ILE A 797 -42.64 17.00 3.13
N ASP A 798 -43.29 16.07 2.43
CA ASP A 798 -43.34 14.65 2.80
C ASP A 798 -41.93 14.05 2.97
N GLU A 799 -41.00 14.40 2.07
CA GLU A 799 -39.63 13.89 2.10
C GLU A 799 -38.82 14.45 3.28
N ILE A 800 -38.98 15.75 3.59
CA ILE A 800 -38.36 16.37 4.76
C ILE A 800 -38.90 15.69 6.03
N LEU A 801 -40.21 15.50 6.15
CA LEU A 801 -40.82 14.85 7.31
C LEU A 801 -40.37 13.38 7.45
N ARG A 802 -40.27 12.63 6.36
CA ARG A 802 -39.70 11.27 6.36
C ARG A 802 -38.24 11.29 6.80
N PHE A 803 -37.44 12.27 6.35
CA PHE A 803 -36.06 12.42 6.79
C PHE A 803 -35.95 12.68 8.29
N MET A 804 -36.76 13.62 8.81
CA MET A 804 -36.84 13.89 10.25
C MET A 804 -37.24 12.63 11.04
N TYR A 805 -38.19 11.84 10.53
CA TYR A 805 -38.60 10.59 11.14
C TYR A 805 -37.48 9.53 11.16
N VAL A 806 -36.77 9.34 10.05
CA VAL A 806 -35.63 8.40 9.98
C VAL A 806 -34.50 8.84 10.90
N ALA A 807 -34.21 10.14 10.98
CA ALA A 807 -33.23 10.70 11.89
C ALA A 807 -33.62 10.52 13.37
N TRP A 808 -34.90 10.66 13.70
CA TRP A 808 -35.42 10.39 15.04
C TRP A 808 -35.25 8.92 15.43
N ILE A 809 -35.50 7.99 14.50
CA ILE A 809 -35.22 6.56 14.70
C ILE A 809 -33.73 6.33 14.92
N TYR A 810 -32.88 6.93 14.09
CA TYR A 810 -31.43 6.84 14.19
C TYR A 810 -30.92 7.26 15.57
N GLU A 811 -31.49 8.30 16.18
CA GLU A 811 -31.15 8.71 17.55
C GLU A 811 -31.87 7.91 18.66
N ASN A 812 -32.40 6.74 18.33
CA ASN A 812 -33.11 5.84 19.25
C ASN A 812 -34.43 6.39 19.81
N LYS A 813 -35.17 7.15 18.99
CA LYS A 813 -36.53 7.64 19.30
C LYS A 813 -36.62 8.38 20.64
N PRO A 814 -35.80 9.41 20.90
CA PRO A 814 -35.82 10.12 22.17
C PRO A 814 -37.18 10.81 22.38
N VAL A 815 -37.69 10.75 23.61
CA VAL A 815 -38.94 11.44 23.98
C VAL A 815 -38.75 12.96 23.92
N LYS A 816 -37.61 13.44 24.44
CA LYS A 816 -37.15 14.83 24.27
C LYS A 816 -35.98 14.85 23.30
N TRP A 817 -36.19 15.34 22.09
CA TRP A 817 -35.17 15.35 21.06
C TRP A 817 -34.44 16.69 21.02
N THR A 818 -33.19 16.74 21.47
CA THR A 818 -32.44 18.01 21.57
C THR A 818 -31.66 18.36 20.31
N ASN A 819 -31.31 17.38 19.48
CA ASN A 819 -30.46 17.53 18.30
C ASN A 819 -31.26 17.62 16.98
N TRP A 820 -32.59 17.77 17.06
CA TRP A 820 -33.47 17.76 15.88
C TRP A 820 -33.11 18.85 14.86
N ARG A 821 -32.69 20.05 15.32
CA ARG A 821 -32.31 21.18 14.47
C ARG A 821 -31.20 20.85 13.48
N ARG A 822 -30.24 20.00 13.87
CA ARG A 822 -29.16 19.55 12.98
C ARG A 822 -29.69 18.81 11.74
N TYR A 823 -30.73 18.00 11.91
CA TYR A 823 -31.32 17.24 10.79
C TYR A 823 -32.22 18.12 9.93
N PHE A 824 -32.90 19.08 10.54
CA PHE A 824 -33.66 20.08 9.81
C PHE A 824 -32.75 21.01 8.99
N ASP A 825 -31.63 21.45 9.56
CA ASP A 825 -30.57 22.20 8.87
C ASP A 825 -30.04 21.43 7.64
N ALA A 826 -29.79 20.13 7.80
CA ALA A 826 -29.42 19.26 6.69
C ALA A 826 -30.50 19.23 5.58
N GLN A 827 -31.79 19.26 5.93
CA GLN A 827 -32.89 19.30 4.95
C GLN A 827 -33.05 20.65 4.27
N ILE A 828 -32.78 21.77 4.95
CA ILE A 828 -32.70 23.08 4.31
C ILE A 828 -31.64 23.03 3.20
N MET A 829 -30.44 22.53 3.53
CA MET A 829 -29.33 22.36 2.57
C MET A 829 -29.63 21.35 1.45
N GLN A 830 -30.35 20.25 1.74
CA GLN A 830 -30.54 19.16 0.78
C GLN A 830 -31.77 19.31 -0.13
N LYS A 831 -32.80 20.05 0.31
CA LYS A 831 -34.10 20.11 -0.36
C LYS A 831 -34.59 21.50 -0.70
N MET A 832 -34.28 22.49 0.13
CA MET A 832 -34.81 23.84 -0.03
C MET A 832 -33.87 24.70 -0.88
N LEU A 833 -32.63 24.87 -0.43
CA LEU A 833 -31.65 25.75 -1.07
C LEU A 833 -31.13 25.30 -2.45
N PRO A 834 -31.03 24.00 -2.81
CA PRO A 834 -30.43 23.57 -4.08
C PRO A 834 -31.10 24.11 -5.35
N LYS A 835 -32.34 24.56 -5.26
CA LYS A 835 -33.08 25.13 -6.40
C LYS A 835 -32.70 26.57 -6.69
N MET A 836 -32.11 27.27 -5.73
CA MET A 836 -31.90 28.71 -5.80
C MET A 836 -30.81 29.05 -6.81
N HIS A 837 -31.18 29.88 -7.78
CA HIS A 837 -30.27 30.49 -8.75
C HIS A 837 -30.91 31.76 -9.31
N GLY A 838 -30.14 32.80 -9.58
CA GLY A 838 -30.73 34.04 -10.07
C GLY A 838 -29.84 35.25 -9.94
N SER A 839 -30.36 36.36 -10.46
CA SER A 839 -29.70 37.66 -10.41
C SER A 839 -29.88 38.33 -9.04
N GLN A 840 -29.06 39.34 -8.75
CA GLN A 840 -29.18 40.11 -7.52
C GLN A 840 -30.59 40.68 -7.31
N ARG A 841 -31.24 41.20 -8.35
CA ARG A 841 -32.58 41.79 -8.24
C ARG A 841 -33.65 40.80 -7.78
N GLU A 842 -33.47 39.52 -8.07
CA GLU A 842 -34.42 38.47 -7.75
C GLU A 842 -34.17 37.88 -6.36
N LEU A 843 -32.91 37.79 -5.93
CA LEU A 843 -32.52 36.99 -4.77
C LEU A 843 -32.07 37.79 -3.54
N ASP A 844 -31.69 39.07 -3.65
CA ASP A 844 -31.04 39.81 -2.54
C ASP A 844 -31.89 39.78 -1.26
N VAL A 845 -33.16 40.18 -1.38
CA VAL A 845 -34.12 40.25 -0.26
C VAL A 845 -34.47 38.86 0.26
N VAL A 846 -34.59 37.87 -0.64
CA VAL A 846 -34.96 36.50 -0.26
C VAL A 846 -33.83 35.83 0.51
N LEU A 847 -32.58 36.00 0.08
CA LEU A 847 -31.42 35.46 0.79
C LEU A 847 -31.25 36.08 2.18
N GLU A 848 -31.49 37.38 2.33
CA GLU A 848 -31.47 38.05 3.63
C GLU A 848 -32.54 37.48 4.57
N LYS A 849 -33.78 37.33 4.09
CA LYS A 849 -34.87 36.74 4.89
C LYS A 849 -34.56 35.30 5.31
N LEU A 850 -34.07 34.47 4.38
CA LEU A 850 -33.68 33.08 4.68
C LEU A 850 -32.52 33.02 5.69
N PHE A 851 -31.55 33.93 5.57
CA PHE A 851 -30.44 34.01 6.53
C PHE A 851 -30.94 34.36 7.93
N ASN A 852 -31.89 35.30 8.03
CA ASN A 852 -32.52 35.66 9.28
C ASN A 852 -33.30 34.50 9.92
N LEU A 853 -33.98 33.66 9.13
CA LEU A 853 -34.61 32.43 9.65
C LEU A 853 -33.58 31.44 10.25
N CYS A 854 -32.33 31.48 9.81
CA CYS A 854 -31.27 30.62 10.33
C CYS A 854 -30.58 31.18 11.60
N CYS A 855 -30.91 32.41 12.02
CA CYS A 855 -30.22 33.14 13.08
C CYS A 855 -31.17 33.54 14.22
N ASN A 856 -30.62 33.75 15.42
CA ASN A 856 -31.38 34.18 16.60
C ASN A 856 -31.49 35.71 16.75
N SER A 857 -31.10 36.48 15.74
CA SER A 857 -31.14 37.95 15.73
C SER A 857 -31.38 38.48 14.32
N GLU A 858 -32.18 39.54 14.18
CA GLU A 858 -32.32 40.25 12.90
C GLU A 858 -30.96 40.81 12.46
N SER A 859 -30.62 40.57 11.20
CA SER A 859 -29.37 41.02 10.61
C SER A 859 -29.44 42.51 10.20
N ASP A 860 -28.33 43.23 10.33
CA ASP A 860 -28.14 44.54 9.68
C ASP A 860 -28.02 44.41 8.15
N THR A 861 -28.01 45.56 7.46
CA THR A 861 -27.87 45.68 5.98
C THR A 861 -26.63 45.00 5.36
N THR A 862 -25.69 44.50 6.17
CA THR A 862 -24.45 43.81 5.74
C THR A 862 -24.34 42.39 6.32
N TRP A 863 -25.46 41.68 6.43
CA TRP A 863 -25.55 40.29 6.94
C TRP A 863 -24.55 39.30 6.32
N TYR A 864 -24.24 39.47 5.04
CA TYR A 864 -23.29 38.63 4.30
C TYR A 864 -21.80 38.85 4.68
N LEU A 865 -21.49 39.82 5.55
CA LEU A 865 -20.15 40.10 6.08
C LEU A 865 -20.02 39.87 7.60
N GLN A 866 -21.11 39.48 8.27
CA GLN A 866 -21.11 39.30 9.72
C GLN A 866 -20.28 38.09 10.15
N GLU A 867 -19.49 38.22 11.21
CA GLU A 867 -18.84 37.06 11.82
C GLU A 867 -19.89 36.17 12.48
N LEU A 868 -19.95 34.90 12.03
CA LEU A 868 -20.89 33.91 12.55
C LEU A 868 -20.31 33.27 13.81
N ASN A 869 -21.05 33.38 14.92
CA ASN A 869 -20.78 32.63 16.14
C ASN A 869 -21.83 31.52 16.28
N ASP A 870 -21.40 30.26 16.35
CA ASP A 870 -22.28 29.09 16.35
C ASP A 870 -23.30 29.12 17.51
N ALA A 871 -23.01 29.83 18.62
CA ALA A 871 -23.94 29.99 19.75
C ALA A 871 -25.23 30.79 19.42
N ASN A 872 -25.24 31.56 18.33
CA ASN A 872 -26.36 32.41 17.91
C ASN A 872 -27.10 31.88 16.67
N LEU A 873 -26.75 30.67 16.20
CA LEU A 873 -27.30 30.09 14.98
C LEU A 873 -28.26 28.95 15.31
N PHE A 874 -29.43 29.00 14.69
CA PHE A 874 -30.38 27.90 14.71
C PHE A 874 -30.00 26.82 13.72
N TYR A 875 -29.56 27.23 12.53
CA TYR A 875 -29.20 26.37 11.40
C TYR A 875 -27.82 26.75 10.84
N PRO A 876 -26.73 26.28 11.48
CA PRO A 876 -25.38 26.77 11.20
C PRO A 876 -24.89 26.51 9.77
N THR A 877 -25.18 25.34 9.20
CA THR A 877 -24.70 24.99 7.85
C THR A 877 -25.44 25.80 6.78
N SER A 878 -26.76 25.94 6.91
CA SER A 878 -27.58 26.79 6.04
C SER A 878 -27.20 28.26 6.14
N ALA A 879 -26.98 28.79 7.36
CA ALA A 879 -26.56 30.18 7.56
C ALA A 879 -25.22 30.48 6.87
N LYS A 880 -24.22 29.60 7.03
CA LYS A 880 -22.91 29.72 6.37
C LYS A 880 -23.04 29.71 4.84
N LYS A 881 -23.89 28.82 4.30
CA LYS A 881 -24.13 28.74 2.86
C LYS A 881 -24.83 30.00 2.33
N LEU A 882 -25.89 30.45 3.00
CA LEU A 882 -26.63 31.66 2.63
C LEU A 882 -25.75 32.90 2.68
N GLN A 883 -24.89 33.03 3.71
CA GLN A 883 -23.90 34.11 3.79
C GLN A 883 -22.94 34.11 2.60
N TRP A 884 -22.40 32.94 2.24
CA TRP A 884 -21.55 32.81 1.06
C TRP A 884 -22.30 33.14 -0.24
N MET A 885 -23.57 32.72 -0.36
CA MET A 885 -24.41 33.05 -1.51
C MET A 885 -24.67 34.56 -1.60
N GLY A 886 -24.98 35.22 -0.49
CA GLY A 886 -25.17 36.67 -0.41
C GLY A 886 -23.91 37.43 -0.82
N LYS A 887 -22.74 37.03 -0.31
CA LYS A 887 -21.45 37.62 -0.71
C LYS A 887 -21.20 37.47 -2.21
N THR A 888 -21.40 36.26 -2.73
CA THR A 888 -21.22 35.97 -4.17
C THR A 888 -22.19 36.76 -5.02
N LEU A 889 -23.44 36.92 -4.58
CA LEU A 889 -24.47 37.70 -5.27
C LEU A 889 -24.07 39.18 -5.35
N GLN A 890 -23.53 39.76 -4.28
CA GLN A 890 -23.05 41.15 -4.27
C GLN A 890 -21.82 41.35 -5.17
N GLU A 891 -20.89 40.39 -5.19
CA GLU A 891 -19.65 40.46 -5.99
C GLU A 891 -19.89 40.20 -7.48
N LYS A 892 -20.67 39.16 -7.82
CA LYS A 892 -20.86 38.66 -9.19
C LYS A 892 -22.20 39.06 -9.82
N ARG A 893 -23.13 39.65 -9.06
CA ARG A 893 -24.52 40.00 -9.45
C ARG A 893 -25.40 38.82 -9.86
N PHE A 894 -24.90 37.61 -9.70
CA PHE A 894 -25.58 36.35 -9.96
C PHE A 894 -25.01 35.31 -8.99
N VAL A 895 -25.88 34.44 -8.48
CA VAL A 895 -25.49 33.32 -7.62
C VAL A 895 -26.33 32.11 -7.95
N SER A 896 -25.77 30.92 -7.73
CA SER A 896 -26.54 29.68 -7.67
C SER A 896 -26.08 28.89 -6.45
N PHE A 897 -26.93 28.01 -5.94
CA PHE A 897 -26.53 27.15 -4.83
C PHE A 897 -25.30 26.30 -5.18
N THR A 898 -25.20 25.84 -6.43
CA THR A 898 -24.08 25.01 -6.87
C THR A 898 -22.82 25.84 -7.10
N ASN A 899 -22.85 26.94 -7.88
CA ASN A 899 -21.67 27.72 -8.35
C ASN A 899 -21.10 28.78 -7.41
#